data_AF-A0A7K5SGI5-F1
#
_entry.id   AF-A0A7K5SGI5-F1
#
_cell.length_a   1.000
_cell.length_b   1.000
_cell.length_c   1.000
_cell.angle_alpha   90.00
_cell.angle_beta   90.00
_cell.angle_gamma   90.00
#
_symmetry.space_group_name_H-M   'P 1'
#
loop_
_entity.id
_entity.type
_entity.pdbx_description
1 polymer ?
#
loop_
_entity_poly.entity_id
_entity_poly.type
_entity_poly.pdbx_seq_one_letter_code
_entity_poly.pdbx_strand_id
1 'polypeptide(L)'
;QYEAARENRRAKVNASYKYILEVLSAGVGLDLPTVEDLILDIPSLDAFDSFLTKGGRKSLTIFYQEGDARGIECGRVIPGVVRGSRISQFYVEETSDKITGLCLYFVRYKNDTSINEKTMYEEISFGILDATDGLLPGVKNVIEKVFLPAILATSNWGTLGQSKEDTKDKQNFVATINRYISFLRGAAARVEGMVELKKIDDINFSELQTFDKIAAAADSYDTLHQLEEVLMIWYRQIEHVLIESKQLRREAKDSGPLTELENWKYISAKLNFIIEQIRGQDCKAVISVLKVAHSKILKSWQELDGKITDAANESKDNVKYLGTLEKVCQPLYTTDVVLMTQGIPNLIKAVQMIHRVSKYYNTSEGITSLLIKVTNQMVTACKAYITDDGLNRVWDQETPTVIGKINECICLLKEYQKCFNEAKQEILENLGENAFEVSETYIFGKSEAFCRRLEKIMEMIAIEQNFNALTLCAIEGIDLMAVKFKNVYHIFQKKPYDTLDPQVTEFDADFVKFLSEVERLETQLQTFMRNCFRKIVSSQNSLQLLQRFQNLNMPCLQEETAHTVSCILQHYVADLEDTKKLYQAQKDDPPLARNMPPIAGKILWVRQLFRRVNEPISYFHKHSDILASPEGKAVVQSYNKLAYVLVEFEVIYHNAWMKEMSQLQYPLQSTIFVRHPKTEQLLVNFDPHLLEIVRETKCMIKLGLEVPEQAVKIAIIENKLKSNKLQLEALVQSYEDLCKKTPNIFVNLLGPKRSKMESVLRQGLTMLTWSSVMLETFFQEVDEVLHVFRQLLRKVNILSEVQIGSLLKEISSTSLVSLPVDGTIEIEDLLTDNKDYTKECVESLNIKSMHIEDAVQELIDLFEKNYEFPSSKPSESEVKEKHIAFESKEEEKKETPAEGPQSDDSRDNDKEEEFKKNCKDLHAYFSRRLLISLQKATRLSLDHIKRRMGVSIKSEDITPFLKAEIHLDIPNLVIVPSLDEIRNAINRLIHLTLEVNRGVAQWGQRHLQKSILKTEPGTQQASKGFGLQRKKAKKGEKVTDDTVVRKLKNFYTGVAENEAIAKIIVLLSSAGNSLKERAGEVLQEFDKYKELWTEDKDTKFQASEFFATDPSLSEIKEEIVHYDTFEEEMKNLKPVILLGPIELHTGPLKTALKIEANSWKMVLCHYLNEEYKKKLLDIMSFLNDHITKLSRPLSDLDDIRLAMEALSTIQEKRIDIDMSMGPIE
;
A
#
# COMPACT_ATOMS: atom_id res chain seq x y z
N GLN A 1 3.71 43.84 100.46
CA GLN A 1 2.94 44.47 99.37
C GLN A 1 3.46 44.02 98.00
N TYR A 2 4.75 44.16 97.70
CA TYR A 2 5.33 43.71 96.42
C TYR A 2 5.25 42.19 96.16
N GLU A 3 5.40 41.33 97.19
CA GLU A 3 5.18 39.87 97.05
C GLU A 3 3.72 39.53 96.66
N ALA A 4 2.74 40.18 97.30
CA ALA A 4 1.32 39.99 96.95
C ALA A 4 1.00 40.48 95.53
N ALA A 5 1.65 41.55 95.07
CA ALA A 5 1.53 42.02 93.69
C ALA A 5 2.13 41.01 92.69
N ARG A 6 3.24 40.34 93.05
CA ARG A 6 3.84 39.26 92.24
C ARG A 6 2.91 38.04 92.14
N GLU A 7 2.32 37.60 93.25
CA GLU A 7 1.34 36.50 93.24
C GLU A 7 0.08 36.83 92.41
N ASN A 8 -0.39 38.08 92.46
CA ASN A 8 -1.47 38.53 91.57
C ASN A 8 -1.10 38.47 90.07
N ARG A 9 0.15 38.81 89.71
CA ARG A 9 0.65 38.65 88.33
C ARG A 9 0.74 37.17 87.95
N ARG A 10 1.19 36.30 88.86
CA ARG A 10 1.24 34.85 88.66
C ARG A 10 -0.15 34.25 88.41
N ALA A 11 -1.17 34.71 89.12
CA ALA A 11 -2.56 34.29 88.91
C ALA A 11 -3.14 34.69 87.54
N LYS A 12 -2.60 35.73 86.88
CA LYS A 12 -3.03 36.17 85.54
C LYS A 12 -2.44 35.34 84.39
N VAL A 13 -1.39 34.57 84.63
CA VAL A 13 -0.70 33.77 83.59
C VAL A 13 -1.60 32.59 83.18
N ASN A 14 -2.37 32.79 82.11
CA ASN A 14 -3.23 31.77 81.51
C ASN A 14 -2.49 30.98 80.40
N ALA A 15 -3.17 30.03 79.75
CA ALA A 15 -2.56 29.21 78.69
C ALA A 15 -1.99 30.02 77.51
N SER A 16 -2.66 31.13 77.14
CA SER A 16 -2.18 32.05 76.11
C SER A 16 -0.87 32.75 76.52
N TYR A 17 -0.72 33.13 77.80
CA TYR A 17 0.55 33.67 78.29
C TYR A 17 1.64 32.60 78.23
N LYS A 18 1.37 31.39 78.70
CA LYS A 18 2.34 30.29 78.71
C LYS A 18 2.90 29.97 77.33
N TYR A 19 2.07 29.99 76.29
CA TYR A 19 2.54 29.83 74.92
C TYR A 19 3.57 30.90 74.51
N ILE A 20 3.31 32.17 74.82
CA ILE A 20 4.27 33.26 74.55
C ILE A 20 5.57 33.02 75.34
N LEU A 21 5.47 32.58 76.60
CA LEU A 21 6.62 32.28 77.46
C LEU A 21 7.44 31.07 76.96
N GLU A 22 6.80 30.05 76.40
CA GLU A 22 7.45 28.90 75.75
C GLU A 22 8.23 29.34 74.51
N VAL A 23 7.65 30.23 73.69
CA VAL A 23 8.36 30.81 72.54
C VAL A 23 9.54 31.68 73.00
N LEU A 24 9.40 32.45 74.08
CA LEU A 24 10.50 33.21 74.67
C LEU A 24 11.61 32.29 75.22
N SER A 25 11.24 31.20 75.89
CA SER A 25 12.17 30.17 76.39
C SER A 25 12.98 29.55 75.27
N ALA A 26 12.33 29.14 74.17
CA ALA A 26 13.00 28.62 72.99
C ALA A 26 13.87 29.67 72.28
N GLY A 27 13.41 30.92 72.22
CA GLY A 27 14.12 32.01 71.53
C GLY A 27 15.37 32.52 72.26
N VAL A 28 15.38 32.47 73.59
CA VAL A 28 16.50 32.93 74.42
C VAL A 28 17.39 31.76 74.90
N GLY A 29 16.90 30.52 74.85
CA GLY A 29 17.63 29.33 75.29
C GLY A 29 17.63 29.11 76.81
N LEU A 30 16.65 29.67 77.52
CA LEU A 30 16.44 29.51 78.97
C LEU A 30 15.33 28.50 79.25
N ASP A 31 15.34 27.85 80.41
CA ASP A 31 14.23 26.98 80.82
C ASP A 31 12.96 27.79 81.14
N LEU A 32 11.79 27.21 80.85
CA LEU A 32 10.48 27.86 81.01
C LEU A 32 10.24 28.42 82.43
N PRO A 33 10.57 27.70 83.53
CA PRO A 33 10.46 28.25 84.89
C PRO A 33 11.27 29.54 85.10
N THR A 34 12.50 29.59 84.59
CA THR A 34 13.35 30.79 84.68
C THR A 34 12.74 31.97 83.91
N VAL A 35 12.17 31.72 82.72
CA VAL A 35 11.50 32.77 81.92
C VAL A 35 10.22 33.28 82.60
N GLU A 36 9.39 32.38 83.13
CA GLU A 36 8.20 32.74 83.91
C GLU A 36 8.58 33.65 85.08
N ASP A 37 9.65 33.30 85.80
CA ASP A 37 10.11 34.06 86.94
C ASP A 37 10.66 35.46 86.58
N LEU A 38 11.40 35.57 85.48
CA LEU A 38 11.93 36.85 84.98
C LEU A 38 10.83 37.74 84.38
N ILE A 39 9.77 37.18 83.80
CA ILE A 39 8.61 37.95 83.30
C ILE A 39 7.74 38.43 84.47
N LEU A 40 7.59 37.63 85.53
CA LEU A 40 6.87 38.04 86.74
C LEU A 40 7.59 39.13 87.54
N ASP A 41 8.89 39.32 87.31
CA ASP A 41 9.69 40.45 87.85
C ASP A 41 9.33 41.80 87.22
N ILE A 42 8.52 41.82 86.15
CA ILE A 42 8.10 43.04 85.45
C ILE A 42 6.98 43.73 86.23
N PRO A 43 6.98 45.07 86.33
CA PRO A 43 5.99 45.82 87.12
C PRO A 43 4.53 45.59 86.66
N SER A 44 4.27 45.47 85.35
CA SER A 44 2.92 45.22 84.80
C SER A 44 2.92 44.23 83.63
N LEU A 45 1.81 43.49 83.48
CA LEU A 45 1.52 42.59 82.36
C LEU A 45 0.43 43.14 81.41
N ASP A 46 0.05 44.41 81.54
CA ASP A 46 -1.05 45.02 80.77
C ASP A 46 -0.80 45.00 79.25
N ALA A 47 0.47 45.01 78.82
CA ALA A 47 0.84 44.88 77.41
C ALA A 47 0.44 43.52 76.82
N PHE A 48 0.56 42.44 77.60
CA PHE A 48 0.10 41.12 77.19
C PHE A 48 -1.43 41.06 77.14
N ASP A 49 -2.12 41.64 78.14
CA ASP A 49 -3.60 41.71 78.17
C ASP A 49 -4.14 42.51 76.96
N SER A 50 -3.50 43.65 76.66
CA SER A 50 -3.84 44.49 75.52
C SER A 50 -3.49 43.85 74.19
N PHE A 51 -2.42 43.05 74.11
CA PHE A 51 -2.15 42.25 72.92
C PHE A 51 -3.26 41.21 72.74
N LEU A 52 -3.59 40.40 73.76
CA LEU A 52 -4.52 39.28 73.68
C LEU A 52 -5.98 39.61 73.33
N THR A 53 -6.43 40.82 73.61
CA THR A 53 -7.82 41.27 73.46
C THR A 53 -8.20 41.69 72.04
N LYS A 54 -9.50 41.58 71.72
CA LYS A 54 -10.08 42.03 70.44
C LYS A 54 -10.01 43.56 70.34
N GLY A 55 -9.53 44.08 69.20
CA GLY A 55 -9.29 45.51 69.02
C GLY A 55 -8.08 46.05 69.81
N GLY A 56 -7.31 45.15 70.42
CA GLY A 56 -6.11 45.45 71.17
C GLY A 56 -4.88 45.77 70.30
N ARG A 57 -3.69 45.63 70.88
CA ARG A 57 -2.41 45.95 70.21
C ARG A 57 -2.08 44.92 69.12
N LYS A 58 -1.53 45.42 68.00
CA LYS A 58 -1.06 44.57 66.88
C LYS A 58 0.26 43.87 67.17
N SER A 59 1.08 44.42 68.05
CA SER A 59 2.41 43.91 68.35
C SER A 59 2.70 43.91 69.84
N LEU A 60 3.43 42.91 70.30
CA LEU A 60 4.01 42.81 71.64
C LEU A 60 5.52 42.64 71.48
N THR A 61 6.30 43.55 72.05
CA THR A 61 7.77 43.55 71.95
C THR A 61 8.41 43.37 73.32
N ILE A 62 9.36 42.44 73.40
CA ILE A 62 10.01 41.99 74.62
C ILE A 62 11.53 41.98 74.38
N PHE A 63 12.28 42.69 75.20
CA PHE A 63 13.74 42.79 75.10
C PHE A 63 14.39 41.93 76.17
N TYR A 64 15.42 41.15 75.81
CA TYR A 64 16.27 40.40 76.72
C TYR A 64 17.70 40.92 76.62
N GLN A 65 18.14 41.67 77.63
CA GLN A 65 19.45 42.33 77.64
C GLN A 65 19.97 42.56 79.05
N GLU A 66 21.26 42.85 79.19
CA GLU A 66 21.87 43.20 80.48
C GLU A 66 21.41 44.58 80.94
N GLY A 67 20.93 44.64 82.18
CA GLY A 67 20.53 45.88 82.84
C GLY A 67 20.74 45.80 84.34
N ASP A 68 20.48 46.92 85.03
CA ASP A 68 20.65 46.98 86.48
C ASP A 68 19.69 46.00 87.18
N ALA A 69 20.22 45.26 88.16
CA ALA A 69 19.43 44.34 88.97
C ALA A 69 18.19 45.04 89.57
N ARG A 70 16.99 44.52 89.26
CA ARG A 70 15.74 45.07 89.80
C ARG A 70 15.72 44.98 91.32
N GLY A 71 15.29 46.07 91.96
CA GLY A 71 15.16 46.17 93.41
C GLY A 71 13.98 45.37 93.98
N ILE A 72 13.71 45.58 95.28
CA ILE A 72 12.65 44.89 96.07
C ILE A 72 11.25 45.03 95.45
N GLU A 73 11.06 46.02 94.56
CA GLU A 73 9.83 46.31 93.83
C GLU A 73 9.34 45.16 92.93
N CYS A 74 10.23 44.23 92.51
CA CYS A 74 9.86 43.05 91.71
C CYS A 74 9.18 41.92 92.52
N GLY A 75 9.18 42.02 93.85
CA GLY A 75 8.51 41.07 94.74
C GLY A 75 9.28 39.77 95.03
N ARG A 76 10.58 39.69 94.69
CA ARG A 76 11.51 38.64 95.13
C ARG A 76 12.90 39.22 95.41
N VAL A 77 13.70 38.56 96.25
CA VAL A 77 15.12 38.90 96.50
C VAL A 77 16.00 37.87 95.79
N ILE A 78 16.83 38.32 94.85
CA ILE A 78 17.76 37.44 94.12
C ILE A 78 19.01 37.20 95.00
N PRO A 79 19.31 35.96 95.42
CA PRO A 79 20.44 35.68 96.31
C PRO A 79 21.80 35.99 95.63
N GLY A 80 22.67 36.75 96.31
CA GLY A 80 24.05 36.99 95.86
C GLY A 80 24.30 38.21 94.97
N VAL A 81 23.28 39.02 94.67
CA VAL A 81 23.39 40.20 93.78
C VAL A 81 23.50 41.49 94.59
N VAL A 82 24.61 42.23 94.43
CA VAL A 82 24.81 43.56 95.07
C VAL A 82 23.97 44.60 94.34
N ARG A 83 23.41 45.60 95.04
CA ARG A 83 22.63 46.68 94.43
C ARG A 83 23.49 47.42 93.38
N GLY A 84 23.06 47.39 92.11
CA GLY A 84 23.84 47.95 90.98
C GLY A 84 24.63 46.91 90.16
N SER A 85 24.52 45.61 90.45
CA SER A 85 25.07 44.56 89.58
C SER A 85 24.27 44.46 88.28
N ARG A 86 24.94 44.27 87.14
CA ARG A 86 24.28 44.05 85.84
C ARG A 86 23.92 42.58 85.67
N ILE A 87 22.65 42.30 85.36
CA ILE A 87 22.13 40.95 85.08
C ILE A 87 21.21 41.00 83.86
N SER A 88 21.13 39.91 83.11
CA SER A 88 20.22 39.80 81.96
C SER A 88 18.77 39.72 82.43
N GLN A 89 17.90 40.58 81.89
CA GLN A 89 16.49 40.67 82.29
C GLN A 89 15.58 40.92 81.09
N PHE A 90 14.28 40.60 81.26
CA PHE A 90 13.24 40.92 80.28
C PHE A 90 12.63 42.30 80.52
N TYR A 91 12.56 43.11 79.48
CA TYR A 91 11.81 44.37 79.45
C TYR A 91 10.65 44.23 78.45
N VAL A 92 9.45 44.65 78.82
CA VAL A 92 8.27 44.60 77.95
C VAL A 92 7.94 46.03 77.57
N GLU A 93 8.02 46.32 76.26
CA GLU A 93 7.77 47.64 75.62
C GLU A 93 8.64 48.82 76.07
N GLU A 94 8.98 48.97 77.35
CA GLU A 94 9.88 50.02 77.85
C GLU A 94 11.33 49.69 77.50
N THR A 95 11.95 50.54 76.69
CA THR A 95 13.36 50.44 76.30
C THR A 95 14.27 51.06 77.35
N SER A 96 15.43 50.46 77.63
CA SER A 96 16.58 51.27 78.06
C SER A 96 17.05 52.12 76.88
N ASP A 97 17.73 53.24 77.10
CA ASP A 97 18.15 54.18 76.05
C ASP A 97 19.00 53.54 74.91
N LYS A 98 19.45 52.29 75.05
CA LYS A 98 20.18 51.50 74.04
C LYS A 98 19.76 50.03 74.04
N ILE A 99 19.35 49.51 72.87
CA ILE A 99 19.07 48.08 72.66
C ILE A 99 20.40 47.36 72.40
N THR A 100 20.79 46.44 73.29
CA THR A 100 22.08 45.74 73.23
C THR A 100 21.96 44.22 73.36
N GLY A 101 20.74 43.67 73.30
CA GLY A 101 20.49 42.24 73.41
C GLY A 101 19.44 41.76 72.40
N LEU A 102 18.67 40.74 72.77
CA LEU A 102 17.66 40.14 71.90
C LEU A 102 16.35 40.91 71.98
N CYS A 103 15.77 41.26 70.84
CA CYS A 103 14.41 41.80 70.74
C CYS A 103 13.49 40.71 70.16
N LEU A 104 12.60 40.19 71.01
CA LEU A 104 11.59 39.21 70.64
C LEU A 104 10.28 39.94 70.43
N TYR A 105 9.69 39.77 69.25
CA TYR A 105 8.45 40.44 68.89
C TYR A 105 7.40 39.46 68.41
N PHE A 106 6.15 39.75 68.76
CA PHE A 106 4.97 39.01 68.35
C PHE A 106 4.04 39.97 67.62
N VAL A 107 3.58 39.62 66.42
CA VAL A 107 2.77 40.48 65.56
C VAL A 107 1.52 39.75 65.10
N ARG A 108 0.39 40.44 65.09
CA ARG A 108 -0.89 39.93 64.62
C ARG A 108 -1.19 40.40 63.21
N TYR A 109 -1.71 39.49 62.39
CA TYR A 109 -2.19 39.84 61.05
C TYR A 109 -3.57 40.54 61.08
N LYS A 110 -4.43 40.18 62.04
CA LYS A 110 -5.81 40.70 62.20
C LYS A 110 -6.10 41.05 63.66
N ASN A 111 -6.84 42.14 63.88
CA ASN A 111 -7.22 42.61 65.22
C ASN A 111 -8.70 42.40 65.57
N ASP A 112 -9.45 41.76 64.68
CA ASP A 112 -10.92 41.67 64.77
C ASP A 112 -11.39 40.52 65.68
N THR A 113 -10.46 39.66 66.11
CA THR A 113 -10.65 38.48 66.94
C THR A 113 -9.81 38.57 68.21
N SER A 114 -10.32 38.03 69.32
CA SER A 114 -9.54 37.77 70.52
C SER A 114 -8.73 36.50 70.31
N ILE A 115 -7.47 36.48 70.74
CA ILE A 115 -6.60 35.32 70.50
C ILE A 115 -6.65 34.35 71.68
N ASN A 116 -7.01 33.12 71.37
CA ASN A 116 -7.06 31.99 72.29
C ASN A 116 -5.96 30.99 71.93
N GLU A 117 -5.68 30.04 72.82
CA GLU A 117 -4.65 29.00 72.66
C GLU A 117 -4.72 28.26 71.31
N LYS A 118 -5.92 28.06 70.76
CA LYS A 118 -6.15 27.41 69.46
C LYS A 118 -5.99 28.31 68.24
N THR A 119 -5.99 29.63 68.39
CA THR A 119 -5.84 30.56 67.25
C THR A 119 -4.48 31.26 67.26
N MET A 120 -3.67 31.07 68.32
CA MET A 120 -2.36 31.68 68.46
C MET A 120 -1.38 31.36 67.34
N TYR A 121 -1.28 30.09 66.95
CA TYR A 121 -0.31 29.64 65.95
C TYR A 121 -0.67 30.08 64.51
N GLU A 122 -1.95 30.41 64.24
CA GLU A 122 -2.44 30.88 62.94
C GLU A 122 -2.39 32.41 62.80
N GLU A 123 -2.65 33.14 63.89
CA GLU A 123 -2.85 34.59 63.84
C GLU A 123 -1.65 35.42 64.31
N ILE A 124 -0.68 34.81 65.01
CA ILE A 124 0.52 35.48 65.53
C ILE A 124 1.77 35.02 64.79
N SER A 125 2.51 35.97 64.20
CA SER A 125 3.91 35.78 63.82
C SER A 125 4.81 36.11 64.98
N PHE A 126 5.86 35.33 65.18
CA PHE A 126 6.95 35.70 66.09
C PHE A 126 8.23 35.93 65.29
N GLY A 127 9.10 36.77 65.80
CA GLY A 127 10.44 36.96 65.26
C GLY A 127 11.42 37.37 66.34
N ILE A 128 12.70 37.07 66.10
CA ILE A 128 13.81 37.43 66.97
C ILE A 128 14.73 38.34 66.17
N LEU A 129 14.96 39.52 66.70
CA LEU A 129 15.93 40.48 66.21
C LEU A 129 17.10 40.50 67.18
N ASP A 130 18.22 39.94 66.73
CA ASP A 130 19.47 39.96 67.48
C ASP A 130 20.20 41.29 67.28
N ALA A 131 20.29 42.09 68.33
CA ALA A 131 20.96 43.38 68.31
C ALA A 131 22.21 43.42 69.21
N THR A 132 22.81 42.26 69.54
CA THR A 132 24.06 42.20 70.32
C THR A 132 25.20 42.98 69.65
N ASP A 133 25.32 42.85 68.33
CA ASP A 133 26.30 43.58 67.51
C ASP A 133 25.79 44.96 67.06
N GLY A 134 24.60 45.36 67.53
CA GLY A 134 23.91 46.60 67.17
C GLY A 134 22.66 46.40 66.32
N LEU A 135 21.77 47.39 66.37
CA LEU A 135 20.45 47.32 65.71
C LEU A 135 20.54 47.18 64.18
N LEU A 136 21.51 47.86 63.54
CA LEU A 136 21.67 47.84 62.08
C LEU A 136 22.16 46.47 61.57
N PRO A 137 23.23 45.86 62.13
CA PRO A 137 23.58 44.46 61.84
C PRO A 137 22.43 43.48 62.08
N GLY A 138 21.68 43.66 63.17
CA GLY A 138 20.52 42.83 63.49
C GLY A 138 19.44 42.88 62.40
N VAL A 139 18.99 44.08 62.02
CA VAL A 139 17.94 44.26 61.00
C VAL A 139 18.42 43.73 59.64
N LYS A 140 19.68 44.01 59.28
CA LYS A 140 20.31 43.45 58.08
C LYS A 140 20.28 41.93 58.09
N ASN A 141 20.71 41.29 59.18
CA ASN A 141 20.77 39.84 59.29
C ASN A 141 19.38 39.20 59.18
N VAL A 142 18.35 39.80 59.77
CA VAL A 142 16.97 39.31 59.64
C VAL A 142 16.50 39.40 58.18
N ILE A 143 16.75 40.51 57.48
CA ILE A 143 16.36 40.66 56.08
C ILE A 143 17.15 39.72 55.17
N GLU A 144 18.47 39.62 55.36
CA GLU A 144 19.38 38.84 54.50
C GLU A 144 19.29 37.32 54.74
N LYS A 145 19.16 36.87 56.00
CA LYS A 145 19.19 35.44 56.35
C LYS A 145 17.80 34.81 56.49
N VAL A 146 16.76 35.60 56.80
CA VAL A 146 15.40 35.07 57.02
C VAL A 146 14.48 35.44 55.87
N PHE A 147 14.29 36.75 55.62
CA PHE A 147 13.29 37.19 54.64
C PHE A 147 13.71 36.96 53.18
N LEU A 148 14.96 37.24 52.81
CA LEU A 148 15.43 37.07 51.43
C LEU A 148 15.34 35.59 50.96
N PRO A 149 15.84 34.59 51.71
CA PRO A 149 15.66 33.18 51.34
C PRO A 149 14.19 32.76 51.30
N ALA A 150 13.35 33.25 52.22
CA ALA A 150 11.92 32.95 52.21
C ALA A 150 11.21 33.51 50.97
N ILE A 151 11.55 34.72 50.55
CA ILE A 151 11.03 35.35 49.32
C ILE A 151 11.48 34.58 48.08
N LEU A 152 12.75 34.15 48.02
CA LEU A 152 13.30 33.37 46.91
C LEU A 152 12.70 31.94 46.84
N ALA A 153 12.41 31.32 47.99
CA ALA A 153 11.78 30.01 48.06
C ALA A 153 10.26 30.03 47.77
N THR A 154 9.63 31.22 47.77
CA THR A 154 8.20 31.36 47.51
C THR A 154 7.93 31.15 46.02
N SER A 155 7.31 30.01 45.68
CA SER A 155 6.91 29.67 44.31
C SER A 155 5.60 30.36 43.90
N ASN A 156 4.69 30.61 44.84
CA ASN A 156 3.37 31.18 44.59
C ASN A 156 3.33 32.68 44.93
N TRP A 157 3.56 33.53 43.93
CA TRP A 157 3.45 35.00 44.03
C TRP A 157 2.05 35.51 43.67
N GLY A 158 1.02 34.65 43.69
CA GLY A 158 -0.33 35.02 43.33
C GLY A 158 -0.46 35.38 41.84
N THR A 159 -0.91 36.60 41.54
CA THR A 159 -1.14 37.09 40.16
C THR A 159 0.15 37.34 39.37
N LEU A 160 1.29 37.48 40.02
CA LEU A 160 2.59 37.74 39.40
C LEU A 160 3.26 36.41 39.02
N GLY A 161 2.94 35.80 37.88
CA GLY A 161 3.59 34.56 37.46
C GLY A 161 3.02 33.93 36.19
N GLN A 162 2.17 34.65 35.48
CA GLN A 162 1.48 34.18 34.28
C GLN A 162 2.15 34.72 33.01
N SER A 163 2.94 35.79 33.11
CA SER A 163 3.64 36.44 31.98
C SER A 163 5.17 36.50 32.14
N LYS A 164 5.89 36.75 31.04
CA LYS A 164 7.35 37.05 31.05
C LYS A 164 7.68 38.39 31.71
N GLU A 165 6.73 39.33 31.77
CA GLU A 165 6.86 40.59 32.50
C GLU A 165 6.81 40.37 34.01
N ASP A 166 5.96 39.46 34.47
CA ASP A 166 5.83 39.14 35.90
C ASP A 166 7.13 38.56 36.48
N THR A 167 7.88 37.80 35.67
CA THR A 167 9.21 37.30 36.05
C THR A 167 10.24 38.42 36.18
N LYS A 168 10.15 39.46 35.34
CA LYS A 168 11.01 40.64 35.41
C LYS A 168 10.71 41.47 36.66
N ASP A 169 9.43 41.62 37.01
CA ASP A 169 9.02 42.34 38.22
C ASP A 169 9.47 41.66 39.51
N LYS A 170 9.42 40.31 39.57
CA LYS A 170 10.00 39.55 40.68
C LYS A 170 11.49 39.81 40.85
N GLN A 171 12.23 39.77 39.74
CA GLN A 171 13.67 40.02 39.76
C GLN A 171 13.99 41.45 40.19
N ASN A 172 13.23 42.43 39.70
CA ASN A 172 13.35 43.84 40.12
C ASN A 172 13.12 44.02 41.62
N PHE A 173 12.11 43.33 42.19
CA PHE A 173 11.85 43.38 43.62
C PHE A 173 12.99 42.76 44.45
N VAL A 174 13.50 41.59 44.04
CA VAL A 174 14.65 40.93 44.68
C VAL A 174 15.91 41.80 44.59
N ALA A 175 16.18 42.40 43.42
CA ALA A 175 17.28 43.34 43.24
C ALA A 175 17.15 44.57 44.16
N THR A 176 15.92 45.06 44.37
CA THR A 176 15.65 46.17 45.30
C THR A 176 15.95 45.79 46.75
N ILE A 177 15.58 44.58 47.19
CA ILE A 177 15.91 44.07 48.53
C ILE A 177 17.43 43.95 48.70
N ASN A 178 18.12 43.38 47.71
CA ASN A 178 19.58 43.25 47.75
C ASN A 178 20.28 44.62 47.80
N ARG A 179 19.77 45.62 47.07
CA ARG A 179 20.25 47.00 47.17
C ARG A 179 20.05 47.59 48.57
N TYR A 180 18.91 47.31 49.21
CA TYR A 180 18.65 47.74 50.58
C TYR A 180 19.56 47.04 51.60
N ILE A 181 19.83 45.75 51.45
CA ILE A 181 20.81 45.01 52.27
C ILE A 181 22.21 45.62 52.13
N SER A 182 22.64 45.94 50.91
CA SER A 182 23.91 46.64 50.66
C SER A 182 23.94 48.02 51.29
N PHE A 183 22.85 48.78 51.22
CA PHE A 183 22.72 50.06 51.92
C PHE A 183 22.84 49.91 53.44
N LEU A 184 22.17 48.92 54.05
CA LEU A 184 22.26 48.62 55.48
C LEU A 184 23.67 48.18 55.87
N ARG A 185 24.35 47.40 55.02
CA ARG A 185 25.75 47.01 55.20
C ARG A 185 26.67 48.23 55.18
N GLY A 186 26.47 49.13 54.23
CA GLY A 186 27.19 50.41 54.18
C GLY A 186 26.89 51.29 55.40
N ALA A 187 25.64 51.31 55.89
CA ALA A 187 25.25 52.03 57.10
C ALA A 187 25.87 51.44 58.37
N ALA A 188 25.86 50.11 58.51
CA ALA A 188 26.51 49.40 59.61
C ALA A 188 28.03 49.64 59.59
N ALA A 189 28.68 49.51 58.43
CA ALA A 189 30.10 49.80 58.28
C ALA A 189 30.44 51.25 58.64
N ARG A 190 29.59 52.24 58.31
CA ARG A 190 29.76 53.65 58.74
C ARG A 190 29.74 53.81 60.26
N VAL A 191 28.99 52.98 60.97
CA VAL A 191 28.89 53.00 62.44
C VAL A 191 30.05 52.20 63.06
N GLU A 192 30.40 51.03 62.53
CA GLU A 192 31.56 50.23 62.97
C GLU A 192 32.91 50.93 62.71
N GLY A 193 33.00 51.72 61.64
CA GLY A 193 34.17 52.53 61.31
C GLY A 193 34.36 53.77 62.18
N MET A 194 33.47 54.01 63.16
CA MET A 194 33.66 55.04 64.17
C MET A 194 34.83 54.66 65.09
N VAL A 195 35.96 55.31 64.88
CA VAL A 195 37.15 55.11 65.71
C VAL A 195 36.90 55.83 67.03
N GLU A 196 36.57 55.11 68.09
CA GLU A 196 36.62 55.67 69.43
C GLU A 196 38.08 55.89 69.85
N LEU A 197 38.44 57.13 70.21
CA LEU A 197 39.71 57.40 70.88
C LEU A 197 39.85 56.48 72.11
N LYS A 198 41.04 55.88 72.28
CA LYS A 198 41.30 54.90 73.35
C LYS A 198 40.86 55.47 74.71
N LYS A 199 39.91 54.81 75.38
CA LYS A 199 39.50 55.11 76.76
C LYS A 199 40.66 54.75 77.69
N ILE A 200 41.03 55.69 78.56
CA ILE A 200 42.12 55.52 79.52
C ILE A 200 41.46 55.44 80.89
N ASP A 201 41.46 54.25 81.47
CA ASP A 201 40.81 53.96 82.75
C ASP A 201 41.62 54.44 83.96
N ASP A 202 42.91 54.80 83.75
CA ASP A 202 43.85 55.19 84.80
C ASP A 202 43.71 56.67 85.26
N ILE A 203 42.92 57.50 84.56
CA ILE A 203 42.77 58.95 84.86
C ILE A 203 41.28 59.35 84.94
N ASN A 204 40.84 59.85 86.10
CA ASN A 204 39.48 60.41 86.26
C ASN A 204 39.40 61.83 85.68
N PHE A 205 39.03 61.94 84.41
CA PHE A 205 38.86 63.23 83.70
C PHE A 205 37.80 64.15 84.31
N SER A 206 36.89 63.60 85.13
CA SER A 206 35.90 64.36 85.91
C SER A 206 36.53 65.30 86.95
N GLU A 207 37.74 65.00 87.42
CA GLU A 207 38.45 65.80 88.42
C GLU A 207 39.26 66.97 87.81
N LEU A 208 39.46 66.98 86.48
CA LEU A 208 40.28 67.95 85.74
C LEU A 208 39.46 69.09 85.10
N GLN A 209 38.31 69.43 85.68
CA GLN A 209 37.36 70.40 85.10
C GLN A 209 37.46 71.81 85.70
N THR A 210 38.00 71.96 86.91
CA THR A 210 38.14 73.25 87.62
C THR A 210 39.55 73.83 87.49
N PHE A 211 39.65 75.15 87.32
CA PHE A 211 40.91 75.88 87.08
C PHE A 211 42.01 75.58 88.12
N ASP A 212 41.65 75.48 89.40
CA ASP A 212 42.60 75.18 90.49
C ASP A 212 43.20 73.76 90.41
N LYS A 213 42.42 72.80 89.92
CA LYS A 213 42.88 71.41 89.73
C LYS A 213 43.68 71.22 88.44
N ILE A 214 43.38 72.02 87.41
CA ILE A 214 44.16 72.08 86.17
C ILE A 214 45.56 72.64 86.44
N ALA A 215 45.67 73.67 87.28
CA ALA A 215 46.95 74.22 87.71
C ALA A 215 47.75 73.22 88.57
N ALA A 216 47.11 72.56 89.53
CA ALA A 216 47.76 71.53 90.37
C ALA A 216 48.26 70.32 89.55
N ALA A 217 47.48 69.89 88.54
CA ALA A 217 47.89 68.83 87.62
C ALA A 217 49.00 69.25 86.66
N ALA A 218 49.12 70.55 86.35
CA ALA A 218 50.18 71.13 85.53
C ALA A 218 51.50 71.32 86.30
N ASP A 219 51.48 71.40 87.63
CA ASP A 219 52.70 71.46 88.46
C ASP A 219 53.29 70.06 88.77
N SER A 220 52.51 68.99 88.60
CA SER A 220 52.92 67.61 88.86
C SER A 220 53.53 66.93 87.62
N TYR A 221 54.77 66.47 87.75
CA TYR A 221 55.54 65.86 86.65
C TYR A 221 54.96 64.53 86.17
N ASP A 222 54.53 63.65 87.07
CA ASP A 222 54.00 62.32 86.71
C ASP A 222 52.65 62.42 85.98
N THR A 223 51.76 63.28 86.45
CA THR A 223 50.46 63.51 85.81
C THR A 223 50.61 64.20 84.45
N LEU A 224 51.58 65.11 84.30
CA LEU A 224 51.89 65.70 83.00
C LEU A 224 52.43 64.68 82.00
N HIS A 225 53.39 63.85 82.40
CA HIS A 225 53.94 62.81 81.52
C HIS A 225 52.86 61.82 81.06
N GLN A 226 51.96 61.42 81.96
CA GLN A 226 50.82 60.56 81.62
C GLN A 226 49.86 61.24 80.64
N LEU A 227 49.54 62.53 80.84
CA LEU A 227 48.68 63.29 79.92
C LEU A 227 49.33 63.51 78.54
N GLU A 228 50.65 63.70 78.49
CA GLU A 228 51.43 63.76 77.25
C GLU A 228 51.42 62.41 76.50
N GLU A 229 51.56 61.30 77.22
CA GLU A 229 51.51 59.95 76.64
C GLU A 229 50.10 59.64 76.09
N VAL A 230 49.06 60.01 76.83
CA VAL A 230 47.65 59.93 76.40
C VAL A 230 47.41 60.73 75.12
N LEU A 231 47.84 62.00 75.08
CA LEU A 231 47.69 62.84 73.89
C LEU A 231 48.47 62.28 72.70
N MET A 232 49.63 61.67 72.93
CA MET A 232 50.43 61.02 71.88
C MET A 232 49.80 59.73 71.35
N ILE A 233 49.12 58.95 72.19
CA ILE A 233 48.34 57.79 71.75
C ILE A 233 47.21 58.24 70.82
N TRP A 234 46.45 59.27 71.22
CA TRP A 234 45.40 59.84 70.38
C TRP A 234 45.97 60.45 69.09
N TYR A 235 47.11 61.16 69.17
CA TYR A 235 47.82 61.72 68.01
C TYR A 235 48.14 60.62 66.99
N ARG A 236 48.78 59.52 67.42
CA ARG A 236 49.15 58.41 66.52
C ARG A 236 47.94 57.71 65.91
N GLN A 237 46.87 57.53 66.69
CA GLN A 237 45.63 56.94 66.20
C GLN A 237 45.00 57.80 65.10
N ILE A 238 44.89 59.11 65.33
CA ILE A 238 44.33 60.06 64.38
C ILE A 238 45.21 60.17 63.13
N GLU A 239 46.54 60.25 63.30
CA GLU A 239 47.49 60.31 62.18
C GLU A 239 47.40 59.05 61.30
N HIS A 240 47.29 57.87 61.92
CA HIS A 240 47.06 56.62 61.20
C HIS A 240 45.75 56.64 60.40
N VAL A 241 44.65 57.11 60.98
CA VAL A 241 43.36 57.24 60.27
C VAL A 241 43.46 58.22 59.10
N LEU A 242 44.21 59.31 59.27
CA LEU A 242 44.38 60.32 58.22
C LEU A 242 45.23 59.77 57.06
N ILE A 243 46.26 58.98 57.34
CA ILE A 243 47.06 58.27 56.33
C ILE A 243 46.19 57.24 55.59
N GLU A 244 45.44 56.43 56.31
CA GLU A 244 44.50 55.44 55.75
C GLU A 244 43.46 56.10 54.83
N SER A 245 42.95 57.28 55.21
CA SER A 245 41.96 58.02 54.41
C SER A 245 42.51 58.60 53.11
N LYS A 246 43.83 58.86 53.04
CA LYS A 246 44.52 59.40 51.85
C LYS A 246 45.13 58.33 50.96
N GLN A 247 45.14 57.07 51.39
CA GLN A 247 45.73 55.99 50.63
C GLN A 247 44.85 55.62 49.44
N LEU A 248 45.46 55.60 48.24
CA LEU A 248 44.81 55.14 47.00
C LEU A 248 44.32 53.70 47.17
N ARG A 249 43.00 53.50 47.07
CA ARG A 249 42.39 52.18 47.17
C ARG A 249 42.67 51.34 45.92
N ARG A 250 42.92 50.04 46.13
CA ARG A 250 42.75 49.03 45.08
C ARG A 250 41.25 48.76 44.92
N GLU A 251 40.59 49.52 44.08
CA GLU A 251 39.16 49.35 43.81
C GLU A 251 38.90 48.11 42.95
N ALA A 252 37.73 47.47 43.16
CA ALA A 252 37.31 46.33 42.35
C ALA A 252 37.10 46.77 40.89
N LYS A 253 37.44 45.90 39.92
CA LYS A 253 37.40 46.21 38.48
C LYS A 253 36.05 46.72 37.98
N ASP A 254 34.96 46.38 38.66
CA ASP A 254 33.56 46.67 38.31
C ASP A 254 32.90 47.67 39.27
N SER A 255 33.70 48.48 39.98
CA SER A 255 33.15 49.53 40.85
C SER A 255 32.40 50.59 40.04
N GLY A 256 31.10 50.75 40.30
CA GLY A 256 30.29 51.81 39.69
C GLY A 256 30.41 53.16 40.42
N PRO A 257 29.89 54.26 39.85
CA PRO A 257 30.03 55.62 40.38
C PRO A 257 29.41 55.81 41.78
N LEU A 258 28.35 55.07 42.14
CA LEU A 258 27.73 55.19 43.47
C LEU A 258 28.62 54.68 44.61
N THR A 259 29.53 53.74 44.33
CA THR A 259 30.49 53.22 45.32
C THR A 259 31.46 54.31 45.77
N GLU A 260 31.80 55.25 44.88
CA GLU A 260 32.66 56.38 45.22
C GLU A 260 31.95 57.38 46.14
N LEU A 261 30.67 57.62 45.89
CA LEU A 261 29.84 58.45 46.77
C LEU A 261 29.70 57.82 48.16
N GLU A 262 29.45 56.51 48.25
CA GLU A 262 29.38 55.79 49.52
C GLU A 262 30.69 55.84 50.30
N ASN A 263 31.82 55.76 49.59
CA ASN A 263 33.16 55.88 50.15
C ASN A 263 33.42 57.26 50.75
N TRP A 264 33.07 58.34 50.05
CA TRP A 264 33.19 59.69 50.59
C TRP A 264 32.21 59.94 51.75
N LYS A 265 31.00 59.38 51.71
CA LYS A 265 30.04 59.39 52.84
C LYS A 265 30.65 58.70 54.07
N TYR A 266 31.35 57.57 53.89
CA TYR A 266 32.05 56.86 54.96
C TYR A 266 33.22 57.67 55.55
N ILE A 267 34.10 58.21 54.71
CA ILE A 267 35.23 59.04 55.16
C ILE A 267 34.73 60.27 55.91
N SER A 268 33.69 60.93 55.40
CA SER A 268 33.10 62.10 56.06
C SER A 268 32.51 61.77 57.43
N ALA A 269 31.81 60.63 57.56
CA ALA A 269 31.30 60.17 58.85
C ALA A 269 32.44 59.87 59.85
N LYS A 270 33.49 59.16 59.41
CA LYS A 270 34.66 58.80 60.23
C LYS A 270 35.40 60.04 60.74
N LEU A 271 35.68 61.01 59.86
CA LEU A 271 36.40 62.24 60.24
C LEU A 271 35.55 63.17 61.12
N ASN A 272 34.24 63.31 60.84
CA ASN A 272 33.35 64.11 61.70
C ASN A 272 33.24 63.51 63.11
N PHE A 273 33.19 62.18 63.23
CA PHE A 273 33.18 61.52 64.53
C PHE A 273 34.46 61.80 65.34
N ILE A 274 35.63 61.72 64.69
CA ILE A 274 36.91 62.08 65.33
C ILE A 274 36.91 63.55 65.77
N ILE A 275 36.39 64.47 64.95
CA ILE A 275 36.26 65.89 65.31
C ILE A 275 35.33 66.07 66.53
N GLU A 276 34.22 65.35 66.60
CA GLU A 276 33.33 65.39 67.77
C GLU A 276 34.04 64.91 69.04
N GLN A 277 34.87 63.87 68.94
CA GLN A 277 35.67 63.36 70.06
C GLN A 277 36.78 64.32 70.50
N ILE A 278 37.50 64.94 69.56
CA ILE A 278 38.50 65.98 69.85
C ILE A 278 37.83 67.20 70.54
N ARG A 279 36.60 67.52 70.14
CA ARG A 279 35.77 68.57 70.77
C ARG A 279 35.11 68.12 72.06
N GLY A 280 35.22 66.84 72.42
CA GLY A 280 34.73 66.25 73.66
C GLY A 280 35.37 66.86 74.90
N GLN A 281 34.72 66.64 76.04
CA GLN A 281 35.11 67.26 77.31
C GLN A 281 36.45 66.74 77.83
N ASP A 282 36.74 65.44 77.60
CA ASP A 282 37.96 64.78 78.07
C ASP A 282 39.20 65.27 77.31
N CYS A 283 39.17 65.31 75.97
CA CYS A 283 40.27 65.87 75.18
C CYS A 283 40.51 67.35 75.47
N LYS A 284 39.45 68.14 75.67
CA LYS A 284 39.57 69.55 76.08
C LYS A 284 40.25 69.72 77.43
N ALA A 285 39.93 68.88 78.40
CA ALA A 285 40.57 68.89 79.72
C ALA A 285 42.07 68.60 79.61
N VAL A 286 42.47 67.54 78.89
CA VAL A 286 43.89 67.20 78.64
C VAL A 286 44.64 68.34 77.94
N ILE A 287 44.06 68.91 76.88
CA ILE A 287 44.66 70.02 76.14
C ILE A 287 44.79 71.27 77.02
N SER A 288 43.82 71.53 77.91
CA SER A 288 43.86 72.69 78.80
C SER A 288 44.96 72.60 79.85
N VAL A 289 45.19 71.43 80.46
CA VAL A 289 46.29 71.18 81.41
C VAL A 289 47.63 71.33 80.72
N LEU A 290 47.81 70.69 79.56
CA LEU A 290 49.06 70.76 78.79
C LEU A 290 49.36 72.19 78.30
N LYS A 291 48.33 73.02 78.06
CA LYS A 291 48.48 74.44 77.69
C LYS A 291 49.01 75.29 78.84
N VAL A 292 48.54 75.04 80.05
CA VAL A 292 49.03 75.71 81.27
C VAL A 292 50.48 75.30 81.55
N ALA A 293 50.84 74.04 81.31
CA ALA A 293 52.20 73.52 81.48
C ALA A 293 53.19 73.84 80.33
N HIS A 294 52.76 74.55 79.28
CA HIS A 294 53.59 74.89 78.11
C HIS A 294 54.28 73.68 77.43
N SER A 295 53.58 72.55 77.30
CA SER A 295 54.14 71.35 76.64
C SER A 295 54.48 71.58 75.16
N LYS A 296 55.57 70.94 74.68
CA LYS A 296 56.00 71.00 73.28
C LYS A 296 55.08 70.22 72.33
N ILE A 297 54.33 69.24 72.82
CA ILE A 297 53.46 68.34 72.03
C ILE A 297 52.22 69.09 71.47
N LEU A 298 51.83 70.20 72.09
CA LEU A 298 50.69 71.01 71.66
C LEU A 298 50.82 71.58 70.25
N LYS A 299 52.05 71.91 69.80
CA LYS A 299 52.26 72.40 68.43
C LYS A 299 51.92 71.32 67.41
N SER A 300 52.44 70.10 67.60
CA SER A 300 52.13 68.96 66.74
C SER A 300 50.64 68.60 66.75
N TRP A 301 49.99 68.69 67.92
CA TRP A 301 48.54 68.48 68.02
C TRP A 301 47.72 69.52 67.25
N GLN A 302 48.07 70.80 67.34
CA GLN A 302 47.39 71.87 66.58
C GLN A 302 47.52 71.68 65.07
N GLU A 303 48.70 71.25 64.59
CA GLU A 303 48.90 70.90 63.18
C GLU A 303 48.06 69.70 62.76
N LEU A 304 47.93 68.68 63.61
CA LEU A 304 47.10 67.51 63.34
C LEU A 304 45.60 67.87 63.32
N ASP A 305 45.12 68.65 64.29
CA ASP A 305 43.73 69.14 64.36
C ASP A 305 43.35 69.98 63.13
N GLY A 306 44.28 70.82 62.65
CA GLY A 306 44.15 71.53 61.38
C GLY A 306 44.02 70.57 60.18
N LYS A 307 44.94 69.59 60.06
CA LYS A 307 44.92 68.58 58.98
C LYS A 307 43.63 67.76 58.95
N ILE A 308 43.08 67.38 60.10
CA ILE A 308 41.81 66.66 60.19
C ILE A 308 40.65 67.56 59.77
N THR A 309 40.64 68.81 60.25
CA THR A 309 39.57 69.77 59.92
C THR A 309 39.52 70.04 58.42
N ASP A 310 40.68 70.17 57.77
CA ASP A 310 40.78 70.33 56.33
C ASP A 310 40.28 69.09 55.57
N ALA A 311 40.72 67.89 55.99
CA ALA A 311 40.27 66.63 55.39
C ALA A 311 38.75 66.39 55.59
N ALA A 312 38.19 66.82 56.72
CA ALA A 312 36.75 66.73 56.98
C ALA A 312 35.96 67.70 56.10
N ASN A 313 36.44 68.93 55.91
CA ASN A 313 35.84 69.89 55.00
C ASN A 313 35.89 69.41 53.54
N GLU A 314 37.03 68.85 53.11
CA GLU A 314 37.20 68.21 51.80
C GLU A 314 36.18 67.07 51.60
N SER A 315 36.11 66.13 52.54
CA SER A 315 35.17 65.01 52.43
C SER A 315 33.71 65.46 52.40
N LYS A 316 33.34 66.51 53.14
CA LYS A 316 31.97 67.06 53.16
C LYS A 316 31.60 67.74 51.84
N ASP A 317 32.53 68.49 51.25
CA ASP A 317 32.34 69.13 49.94
C ASP A 317 32.21 68.07 48.83
N ASN A 318 33.07 67.05 48.85
CA ASN A 318 33.03 65.93 47.91
C ASN A 318 31.70 65.16 48.01
N VAL A 319 31.20 64.87 49.22
CA VAL A 319 29.87 64.25 49.41
C VAL A 319 28.74 65.13 48.87
N LYS A 320 28.80 66.45 49.08
CA LYS A 320 27.78 67.38 48.59
C LYS A 320 27.68 67.37 47.07
N TYR A 321 28.82 67.48 46.38
CA TYR A 321 28.86 67.53 44.91
C TYR A 321 28.60 66.15 44.27
N LEU A 322 29.24 65.09 44.76
CA LEU A 322 28.95 63.73 44.27
C LEU A 322 27.52 63.29 44.57
N GLY A 323 26.90 63.78 45.66
CA GLY A 323 25.49 63.54 45.96
C GLY A 323 24.53 64.07 44.88
N THR A 324 24.94 65.06 44.08
CA THR A 324 24.13 65.54 42.94
C THR A 324 24.08 64.52 41.80
N LEU A 325 25.12 63.69 41.64
CA LEU A 325 25.18 62.61 40.65
C LEU A 325 24.34 61.40 41.04
N GLU A 326 23.96 61.24 42.31
CA GLU A 326 23.22 60.06 42.79
C GLU A 326 21.93 59.84 41.98
N LYS A 327 21.17 60.91 41.73
CA LYS A 327 19.93 60.86 40.94
C LYS A 327 20.16 60.62 39.45
N VAL A 328 21.27 61.12 38.92
CA VAL A 328 21.58 61.09 37.47
C VAL A 328 22.27 59.78 37.08
N CYS A 329 23.01 59.17 38.01
CA CYS A 329 23.62 57.84 37.84
C CYS A 329 22.64 56.71 38.13
N GLN A 330 21.52 56.94 38.82
CA GLN A 330 20.54 55.90 39.17
C GLN A 330 20.00 55.12 37.95
N PRO A 331 19.70 55.78 36.79
CA PRO A 331 19.33 55.08 35.56
C PRO A 331 20.40 54.10 35.04
N LEU A 332 21.68 54.30 35.37
CA LEU A 332 22.79 53.39 34.97
C LEU A 332 22.69 52.00 35.63
N TYR A 333 21.86 51.87 36.66
CA TYR A 333 21.64 50.64 37.41
C TYR A 333 20.29 49.99 37.10
N THR A 334 19.46 50.62 36.27
CA THR A 334 18.22 50.05 35.74
C THR A 334 18.46 49.54 34.32
N THR A 335 18.06 48.30 34.03
CA THR A 335 18.40 47.52 32.83
C THR A 335 17.78 48.02 31.51
N ASP A 336 17.40 49.31 31.42
CA ASP A 336 16.85 49.91 30.20
C ASP A 336 17.90 50.80 29.52
N VAL A 337 18.59 50.24 28.53
CA VAL A 337 19.63 50.90 27.72
C VAL A 337 19.07 52.09 26.94
N VAL A 338 17.79 52.05 26.54
CA VAL A 338 17.15 53.13 25.78
C VAL A 338 16.92 54.34 26.68
N LEU A 339 16.38 54.12 27.88
CA LEU A 339 16.23 55.19 28.89
C LEU A 339 17.60 55.71 29.36
N MET A 340 18.62 54.84 29.44
CA MET A 340 19.98 55.25 29.77
C MET A 340 20.55 56.22 28.74
N THR A 341 20.30 55.97 27.45
CA THR A 341 20.77 56.83 26.35
C THR A 341 20.22 58.25 26.48
N GLN A 342 18.95 58.39 26.89
CA GLN A 342 18.32 59.70 27.14
C GLN A 342 18.90 60.42 28.38
N GLY A 343 19.46 59.67 29.33
CA GLY A 343 20.06 60.18 30.56
C GLY A 343 21.52 60.64 30.44
N ILE A 344 22.27 60.18 29.43
CA ILE A 344 23.69 60.50 29.21
C ILE A 344 23.97 62.01 29.17
N PRO A 345 23.20 62.85 28.42
CA PRO A 345 23.49 64.27 28.36
C PRO A 345 23.39 64.95 29.74
N ASN A 346 22.44 64.52 30.57
CA ASN A 346 22.29 65.03 31.93
C ASN A 346 23.45 64.59 32.83
N LEU A 347 23.96 63.38 32.64
CA LEU A 347 25.12 62.85 33.37
C LEU A 347 26.38 63.66 33.08
N ILE A 348 26.68 63.87 31.80
CA ILE A 348 27.86 64.65 31.39
C ILE A 348 27.76 66.09 31.90
N LYS A 349 26.59 66.74 31.79
CA LYS A 349 26.36 68.09 32.35
C LYS A 349 26.56 68.15 33.87
N ALA A 350 26.15 67.12 34.60
CA ALA A 350 26.37 67.04 36.05
C ALA A 350 27.87 66.90 36.39
N VAL A 351 28.62 66.10 35.63
CA VAL A 351 30.09 65.99 35.77
C VAL A 351 30.78 67.31 35.43
N GLN A 352 30.36 68.00 34.36
CA GLN A 352 30.87 69.34 34.03
C GLN A 352 30.62 70.34 35.18
N MET A 353 29.42 70.32 35.77
CA MET A 353 29.09 71.18 36.91
C MET A 353 30.01 70.90 38.11
N ILE A 354 30.32 69.63 38.39
CA ILE A 354 31.20 69.26 39.50
C ILE A 354 32.62 69.75 39.24
N HIS A 355 33.15 69.57 38.03
CA HIS A 355 34.46 70.11 37.66
C HIS A 355 34.52 71.64 37.78
N ARG A 356 33.42 72.34 37.45
CA ARG A 356 33.36 73.81 37.51
C ARG A 356 33.20 74.38 38.92
N VAL A 357 32.44 73.72 39.79
CA VAL A 357 31.97 74.30 41.06
C VAL A 357 32.62 73.65 42.30
N SER A 358 33.08 72.39 42.20
CA SER A 358 33.75 71.71 43.31
C SER A 358 35.10 72.34 43.61
N LYS A 359 35.42 72.51 44.89
CA LYS A 359 36.69 73.11 45.33
C LYS A 359 37.80 72.07 45.47
N TYR A 360 37.43 70.84 45.84
CA TYR A 360 38.39 69.77 46.15
C TYR A 360 38.32 68.59 45.16
N TYR A 361 37.18 68.39 44.49
CA TYR A 361 36.99 67.28 43.52
C TYR A 361 37.19 67.71 42.05
N ASN A 362 37.60 68.96 41.79
CA ASN A 362 37.82 69.48 40.44
C ASN A 362 39.16 69.03 39.81
N THR A 363 39.81 68.02 40.38
CA THR A 363 41.07 67.49 39.87
C THR A 363 40.84 66.60 38.65
N SER A 364 41.80 66.59 37.72
CA SER A 364 41.77 65.70 36.56
C SER A 364 41.70 64.23 36.97
N GLU A 365 42.42 63.83 38.02
CA GLU A 365 42.40 62.47 38.58
C GLU A 365 41.03 62.06 39.12
N GLY A 366 40.37 62.94 39.89
CA GLY A 366 39.04 62.68 40.47
C GLY A 366 37.98 62.50 39.38
N ILE A 367 37.95 63.41 38.41
CA ILE A 367 37.01 63.33 37.28
C ILE A 367 37.30 62.12 36.38
N THR A 368 38.56 61.79 36.12
CA THR A 368 38.95 60.60 35.35
C THR A 368 38.48 59.32 36.04
N SER A 369 38.74 59.18 37.34
CA SER A 369 38.30 58.02 38.14
C SER A 369 36.78 57.84 38.10
N LEU A 370 36.03 58.93 38.29
CA LEU A 370 34.57 58.92 38.21
C LEU A 370 34.06 58.47 36.84
N LEU A 371 34.61 59.01 35.75
CA LEU A 371 34.21 58.66 34.39
C LEU A 371 34.57 57.21 34.04
N ILE A 372 35.69 56.67 34.53
CA ILE A 372 36.02 55.24 34.39
C ILE A 372 34.96 54.38 35.06
N LYS A 373 34.50 54.75 36.26
CA LYS A 373 33.45 54.02 36.99
C LYS A 373 32.10 54.10 36.29
N VAL A 374 31.77 55.25 35.71
CA VAL A 374 30.59 55.41 34.85
C VAL A 374 30.68 54.46 33.65
N THR A 375 31.80 54.47 32.91
CA THR A 375 31.98 53.57 31.75
C THR A 375 31.89 52.10 32.15
N ASN A 376 32.52 51.70 33.25
CA ASN A 376 32.45 50.34 33.80
C ASN A 376 31.00 49.91 34.09
N GLN A 377 30.23 50.79 34.73
CA GLN A 377 28.83 50.52 35.04
C GLN A 377 27.98 50.42 33.77
N MET A 378 28.22 51.29 32.78
CA MET A 378 27.54 51.22 31.47
C MET A 378 27.82 49.90 30.76
N VAL A 379 29.09 49.45 30.71
CA VAL A 379 29.44 48.15 30.13
C VAL A 379 28.76 47.00 30.88
N THR A 380 28.71 47.07 32.21
CA THR A 380 28.02 46.07 33.03
C THR A 380 26.52 46.02 32.73
N ALA A 381 25.87 47.19 32.60
CA ALA A 381 24.47 47.29 32.22
C ALA A 381 24.21 46.78 30.79
N CYS A 382 25.09 47.08 29.83
CA CYS A 382 25.00 46.54 28.47
C CYS A 382 25.14 45.01 28.45
N LYS A 383 26.08 44.44 29.20
CA LYS A 383 26.22 42.97 29.34
C LYS A 383 24.96 42.33 29.92
N ALA A 384 24.42 42.93 30.97
CA ALA A 384 23.18 42.49 31.61
C ALA A 384 21.97 42.58 30.65
N TYR A 385 21.85 43.66 29.89
CA TYR A 385 20.80 43.84 28.89
C TYR A 385 20.86 42.80 27.75
N ILE A 386 22.07 42.53 27.24
CA ILE A 386 22.26 41.52 26.19
C ILE A 386 21.92 40.10 26.69
N THR A 387 22.21 39.79 27.95
CA THR A 387 22.04 38.44 28.55
C THR A 387 20.74 38.25 29.32
N ASP A 388 19.84 39.24 29.34
CA ASP A 388 18.65 39.27 30.20
C ASP A 388 18.99 38.96 31.67
N ASP A 389 19.93 39.72 32.25
CA ASP A 389 20.47 39.53 33.60
C ASP A 389 21.07 38.12 33.84
N GLY A 390 21.67 37.54 32.81
CA GLY A 390 22.34 36.24 32.86
C GLY A 390 21.41 35.03 32.67
N LEU A 391 20.14 35.24 32.33
CA LEU A 391 19.18 34.16 32.06
C LEU A 391 19.47 33.44 30.73
N ASN A 392 19.95 34.16 29.72
CA ASN A 392 20.15 33.64 28.38
C ASN A 392 21.60 33.89 27.91
N ARG A 393 22.19 32.91 27.21
CA ARG A 393 23.44 33.15 26.48
C ARG A 393 23.15 33.97 25.23
N VAL A 394 24.19 34.63 24.70
CA VAL A 394 24.09 35.39 23.44
C VAL A 394 23.58 34.52 22.28
N TRP A 395 24.03 33.27 22.23
CA TRP A 395 23.73 32.33 21.13
C TRP A 395 22.38 31.60 21.25
N ASP A 396 21.74 31.62 22.42
CA ASP A 396 20.48 30.90 22.69
C ASP A 396 19.25 31.76 22.37
N GLN A 397 19.45 33.06 22.13
CA GLN A 397 18.41 34.03 21.82
C GLN A 397 18.14 34.13 20.30
N GLU A 398 16.97 34.64 19.93
CA GLU A 398 16.65 34.90 18.53
C GLU A 398 17.61 35.95 17.92
N THR A 399 18.17 35.61 16.77
CA THR A 399 19.16 36.42 16.06
C THR A 399 18.78 37.90 15.87
N PRO A 400 17.57 38.27 15.38
CA PRO A 400 17.20 39.67 15.22
C PRO A 400 17.14 40.43 16.55
N THR A 401 16.70 39.76 17.63
CA THR A 401 16.61 40.35 18.97
C THR A 401 17.99 40.66 19.52
N VAL A 402 18.95 39.74 19.38
CA VAL A 402 20.34 39.94 19.81
C VAL A 402 21.02 41.05 19.02
N ILE A 403 20.86 41.07 17.70
CA ILE A 403 21.40 42.16 16.85
C ILE A 403 20.82 43.51 17.26
N GLY A 404 19.51 43.58 17.53
CA GLY A 404 18.84 44.78 18.04
C GLY A 404 19.47 45.27 19.35
N LYS A 405 19.56 44.40 20.35
CA LYS A 405 20.16 44.70 21.66
C LYS A 405 21.63 45.15 21.54
N ILE A 406 22.41 44.49 20.70
CA ILE A 406 23.83 44.85 20.47
C ILE A 406 23.93 46.25 19.85
N ASN A 407 23.13 46.55 18.82
CA ASN A 407 23.15 47.87 18.18
C ASN A 407 22.76 48.97 19.16
N GLU A 408 21.75 48.74 20.00
CA GLU A 408 21.35 49.69 21.06
C GLU A 408 22.50 49.94 22.06
N CYS A 409 23.21 48.90 22.49
CA CYS A 409 24.39 49.03 23.36
C CYS A 409 25.54 49.80 22.70
N ILE A 410 25.82 49.54 21.41
CA ILE A 410 26.85 50.26 20.65
C ILE A 410 26.44 51.74 20.50
N CYS A 411 25.18 52.02 20.20
CA CYS A 411 24.64 53.37 20.12
C CYS A 411 24.77 54.12 21.45
N LEU A 412 24.41 53.50 22.58
CA LEU A 412 24.57 54.07 23.92
C LEU A 412 26.02 54.53 24.17
N LEU A 413 26.98 53.64 23.94
CA LEU A 413 28.40 53.92 24.20
C LEU A 413 28.97 54.99 23.24
N LYS A 414 28.53 54.99 21.97
CA LYS A 414 28.90 56.03 21.00
C LYS A 414 28.30 57.40 21.37
N GLU A 415 27.05 57.45 21.82
CA GLU A 415 26.43 58.71 22.27
C GLU A 415 27.10 59.26 23.53
N TYR A 416 27.54 58.39 24.46
CA TYR A 416 28.35 58.79 25.61
C TYR A 416 29.67 59.45 25.21
N GLN A 417 30.41 58.84 24.28
CA GLN A 417 31.66 59.41 23.77
C GLN A 417 31.42 60.75 23.05
N LYS A 418 30.35 60.84 22.26
CA LYS A 418 29.94 62.07 21.57
C LYS A 418 29.61 63.19 22.56
N CYS A 419 28.72 62.96 23.53
CA CYS A 419 28.36 63.95 24.54
C CYS A 419 29.58 64.38 25.39
N PHE A 420 30.51 63.46 25.68
CA PHE A 420 31.75 63.81 26.35
C PHE A 420 32.64 64.74 25.51
N ASN A 421 32.78 64.47 24.22
CA ASN A 421 33.57 65.31 23.30
C ASN A 421 32.96 66.70 23.11
N GLU A 422 31.63 66.79 22.97
CA GLU A 422 30.89 68.06 22.96
C GLU A 422 31.14 68.84 24.26
N ALA A 423 31.03 68.16 25.40
CA ALA A 423 31.27 68.76 26.71
C ALA A 423 32.71 69.25 26.91
N LYS A 424 33.70 68.54 26.36
CA LYS A 424 35.12 68.93 26.39
C LYS A 424 35.37 70.16 25.52
N GLN A 425 34.73 70.24 24.35
CA GLN A 425 34.79 71.42 23.48
C GLN A 425 34.17 72.65 24.15
N GLU A 426 32.98 72.53 24.75
CA GLU A 426 32.34 73.63 25.49
C GLU A 426 33.21 74.17 26.65
N ILE A 427 33.92 73.28 27.37
CA ILE A 427 34.83 73.70 28.45
C ILE A 427 36.05 74.44 27.89
N LEU A 428 36.60 73.97 26.76
CA LEU A 428 37.74 74.59 26.09
C LEU A 428 37.41 76.01 25.61
N GLU A 429 36.22 76.20 25.05
CA GLU A 429 35.75 77.50 24.54
C GLU A 429 35.46 78.52 25.67
N ASN A 430 35.02 78.07 26.84
CA ASN A 430 34.57 78.95 27.93
C ASN A 430 35.66 79.36 28.94
N LEU A 431 36.73 78.57 29.13
CA LEU A 431 37.63 78.72 30.30
C LEU A 431 39.07 79.15 30.00
N GLY A 432 39.62 78.95 28.81
CA GLY A 432 41.00 79.35 28.47
C GLY A 432 42.10 78.75 29.37
N GLU A 433 42.93 77.87 28.79
CA GLU A 433 44.13 77.24 29.38
C GLU A 433 44.00 76.33 30.62
N ASN A 434 42.92 76.37 31.41
CA ASN A 434 42.63 75.27 32.37
C ASN A 434 41.94 74.10 31.64
N ALA A 435 42.68 73.46 30.73
CA ALA A 435 42.19 72.38 29.90
C ALA A 435 41.83 71.16 30.76
N PHE A 436 40.71 70.52 30.41
CA PHE A 436 40.27 69.23 30.92
C PHE A 436 41.27 68.15 30.47
N GLU A 437 42.43 68.05 31.14
CA GLU A 437 43.50 67.07 30.87
C GLU A 437 43.09 65.69 31.39
N VAL A 438 42.13 65.09 30.70
CA VAL A 438 41.62 63.77 31.01
C VAL A 438 41.98 62.83 29.87
N SER A 439 42.54 61.67 30.21
CA SER A 439 42.99 60.71 29.22
C SER A 439 41.82 59.84 28.73
N GLU A 440 41.39 60.10 27.49
CA GLU A 440 40.30 59.38 26.82
C GLU A 440 40.56 57.88 26.72
N THR A 441 41.82 57.47 26.57
CA THR A 441 42.20 56.05 26.47
C THR A 441 41.90 55.27 27.76
N TYR A 442 42.04 55.90 28.93
CA TYR A 442 41.68 55.25 30.20
C TYR A 442 40.17 55.21 30.42
N ILE A 443 39.43 56.22 29.99
CA ILE A 443 37.96 56.27 30.16
C ILE A 443 37.25 55.31 29.21
N PHE A 444 37.60 55.36 27.93
CA PHE A 444 36.86 54.66 26.87
C PHE A 444 37.52 53.37 26.41
N GLY A 445 38.77 53.08 26.80
CA GLY A 445 39.50 51.90 26.31
C GLY A 445 38.75 50.58 26.55
N LYS A 446 38.09 50.44 27.71
CA LYS A 446 37.25 49.26 28.01
C LYS A 446 35.97 49.21 27.19
N SER A 447 35.24 50.33 27.04
CA SER A 447 34.02 50.37 26.25
C SER A 447 34.28 50.20 24.76
N GLU A 448 35.38 50.73 24.23
CA GLU A 448 35.79 50.51 22.85
C GLU A 448 36.15 49.05 22.58
N ALA A 449 36.91 48.42 23.49
CA ALA A 449 37.23 47.00 23.39
C ALA A 449 35.94 46.15 23.43
N PHE A 450 34.97 46.52 24.26
CA PHE A 450 33.66 45.90 24.31
C PHE A 450 32.86 46.10 23.01
N CYS A 451 32.79 47.32 22.45
CA CYS A 451 32.14 47.57 21.16
C CYS A 451 32.77 46.74 20.03
N ARG A 452 34.10 46.67 19.95
CA ARG A 452 34.79 45.82 18.96
C ARG A 452 34.46 44.34 19.15
N ARG A 453 34.31 43.87 20.40
CA ARG A 453 33.88 42.50 20.70
C ARG A 453 32.45 42.24 20.22
N LEU A 454 31.53 43.19 20.45
CA LEU A 454 30.16 43.12 19.98
C LEU A 454 30.06 43.11 18.44
N GLU A 455 30.86 43.93 17.77
CA GLU A 455 30.94 43.96 16.30
C GLU A 455 31.40 42.59 15.74
N LYS A 456 32.41 41.96 16.35
CA LYS A 456 32.82 40.59 15.99
C LYS A 456 31.72 39.57 16.18
N ILE A 457 30.95 39.66 17.28
CA ILE A 457 29.81 38.77 17.52
C ILE A 457 28.73 38.97 16.44
N MET A 458 28.44 40.21 16.07
CA MET A 458 27.51 40.50 14.96
C MET A 458 28.01 39.91 13.63
N GLU A 459 29.31 40.00 13.34
CA GLU A 459 29.91 39.40 12.15
C GLU A 459 29.75 37.86 12.14
N MET A 460 30.01 37.20 13.28
CA MET A 460 29.78 35.75 13.40
C MET A 460 28.32 35.37 13.15
N ILE A 461 27.38 36.14 13.71
CA ILE A 461 25.96 35.95 13.53
C ILE A 461 25.57 36.13 12.05
N ALA A 462 26.11 37.15 11.37
CA ALA A 462 25.86 37.38 9.95
C ALA A 462 26.38 36.21 9.09
N ILE A 463 27.57 35.69 9.40
CA ILE A 463 28.12 34.49 8.75
C ILE A 463 27.20 33.28 9.01
N GLU A 464 26.70 33.10 10.23
CA GLU A 464 25.75 32.02 10.55
C GLU A 464 24.47 32.12 9.71
N GLN A 465 23.88 33.32 9.58
CA GLN A 465 22.69 33.52 8.75
C GLN A 465 22.94 33.19 7.27
N ASN A 466 24.08 33.62 6.73
CA ASN A 466 24.46 33.33 5.34
C ASN A 466 24.62 31.82 5.10
N PHE A 467 25.29 31.11 6.02
CA PHE A 467 25.50 29.66 5.89
C PHE A 467 24.26 28.83 6.25
N ASN A 468 23.31 29.35 7.05
CA ASN A 468 22.03 28.68 7.30
C ASN A 468 21.19 28.53 6.03
N ALA A 469 21.37 29.40 5.02
CA ALA A 469 20.76 29.24 3.70
C ALA A 469 21.16 27.92 3.01
N LEU A 470 22.36 27.39 3.31
CA LEU A 470 22.83 26.10 2.77
C LEU A 470 21.98 24.93 3.26
N THR A 471 21.50 24.98 4.51
CA THR A 471 20.65 23.91 5.05
C THR A 471 19.26 23.85 4.44
N LEU A 472 18.79 24.95 3.84
CA LEU A 472 17.50 25.01 3.17
C LEU A 472 17.61 24.68 1.67
N CYS A 473 18.84 24.52 1.17
CA CYS A 473 19.11 24.35 -0.24
C CYS A 473 19.12 22.87 -0.64
N ALA A 474 18.24 22.48 -1.56
CA ALA A 474 18.16 21.12 -2.08
C ALA A 474 19.13 20.88 -3.27
N ILE A 475 20.42 21.19 -3.08
CA ILE A 475 21.49 20.85 -4.04
C ILE A 475 22.19 19.59 -3.52
N GLU A 476 22.22 18.52 -4.31
CA GLU A 476 22.83 17.26 -3.92
C GLU A 476 24.31 17.43 -3.52
N GLY A 477 24.66 17.06 -2.30
CA GLY A 477 26.02 17.15 -1.77
C GLY A 477 26.36 18.45 -1.03
N ILE A 478 25.48 19.46 -1.06
CA ILE A 478 25.69 20.73 -0.34
C ILE A 478 25.51 20.57 1.18
N ASP A 479 24.71 19.56 1.60
CA ASP A 479 24.43 19.25 3.01
C ASP A 479 25.70 18.97 3.81
N LEU A 480 26.72 18.35 3.17
CA LEU A 480 27.99 18.08 3.82
C LEU A 480 28.71 19.38 4.21
N MET A 481 28.60 20.44 3.41
CA MET A 481 29.18 21.74 3.72
C MET A 481 28.41 22.42 4.85
N ALA A 482 27.08 22.34 4.83
CA ALA A 482 26.23 22.86 5.90
C ALA A 482 26.51 22.17 7.25
N VAL A 483 26.68 20.85 7.26
CA VAL A 483 27.05 20.09 8.47
C VAL A 483 28.44 20.47 8.98
N LYS A 484 29.42 20.64 8.07
CA LYS A 484 30.76 21.10 8.46
C LYS A 484 30.72 22.49 9.10
N PHE A 485 29.97 23.42 8.51
CA PHE A 485 29.79 24.76 9.09
C PHE A 485 29.12 24.70 10.47
N LYS A 486 28.00 23.97 10.60
CA LYS A 486 27.32 23.79 11.89
C LYS A 486 28.23 23.21 12.97
N ASN A 487 29.10 22.27 12.62
CA ASN A 487 30.08 21.73 13.56
C ASN A 487 31.11 22.79 13.99
N VAL A 488 31.64 23.58 13.06
CA VAL A 488 32.58 24.68 13.37
C VAL A 488 31.92 25.71 14.30
N TYR A 489 30.69 26.10 14.00
CA TYR A 489 29.93 27.05 14.81
C TYR A 489 29.57 26.48 16.21
N HIS A 490 29.16 25.21 16.28
CA HIS A 490 28.83 24.54 17.55
C HIS A 490 30.03 24.38 18.49
N ILE A 491 31.22 24.12 17.92
CA ILE A 491 32.47 24.08 18.70
C ILE A 491 32.74 25.44 19.37
N PHE A 492 32.40 26.54 18.69
CA PHE A 492 32.55 27.89 19.22
C PHE A 492 31.51 28.19 20.31
N GLN A 493 30.24 27.87 20.09
CA GLN A 493 29.15 28.09 21.06
C GLN A 493 29.36 27.38 22.41
N LYS A 494 30.02 26.22 22.40
CA LYS A 494 30.27 25.39 23.59
C LYS A 494 31.44 25.83 24.46
N LYS A 495 32.18 26.88 24.08
CA LYS A 495 33.33 27.35 24.86
C LYS A 495 32.88 27.86 26.24
N PRO A 496 33.65 27.60 27.32
CA PRO A 496 33.24 27.88 28.69
C PRO A 496 33.48 29.34 29.14
N TYR A 497 34.13 30.17 28.32
CA TYR A 497 34.42 31.57 28.66
C TYR A 497 33.24 32.49 28.31
N ASP A 498 33.16 33.65 28.99
CA ASP A 498 32.19 34.71 28.68
C ASP A 498 32.54 35.37 27.34
N THR A 499 31.64 35.28 26.36
CA THR A 499 31.84 35.84 25.02
C THR A 499 31.80 37.38 25.01
N LEU A 500 31.12 37.98 25.98
CA LEU A 500 30.95 39.43 26.09
C LEU A 500 32.09 40.10 26.85
N ASP A 501 33.01 39.34 27.48
CA ASP A 501 34.13 39.93 28.21
C ASP A 501 35.29 40.33 27.28
N PRO A 502 35.60 41.64 27.14
CA PRO A 502 36.71 42.08 26.31
C PRO A 502 38.09 41.73 26.89
N GLN A 503 38.21 41.33 28.16
CA GLN A 503 39.49 40.93 28.75
C GLN A 503 39.93 39.51 28.35
N VAL A 504 38.99 38.68 27.86
CA VAL A 504 39.28 37.31 27.42
C VAL A 504 39.86 37.34 26.01
N THR A 505 41.19 37.22 25.91
CA THR A 505 41.92 37.20 24.64
C THR A 505 41.75 35.89 23.86
N GLU A 506 41.35 34.81 24.54
CA GLU A 506 41.08 33.49 23.94
C GLU A 506 39.98 33.55 22.86
N PHE A 507 38.96 34.38 23.07
CA PHE A 507 37.90 34.61 22.08
C PHE A 507 38.48 35.18 20.78
N ASP A 508 39.41 36.13 20.83
CA ASP A 508 39.94 36.76 19.63
C ASP A 508 40.76 35.75 18.81
N ALA A 509 41.49 34.85 19.48
CA ALA A 509 42.19 33.74 18.82
C ALA A 509 41.19 32.73 18.20
N ASP A 510 40.14 32.35 18.94
CA ASP A 510 39.09 31.45 18.44
C ASP A 510 38.28 32.08 17.30
N PHE A 511 38.06 33.40 17.32
CA PHE A 511 37.37 34.15 16.26
C PHE A 511 38.19 34.17 14.97
N VAL A 512 39.50 34.44 15.05
CA VAL A 512 40.39 34.34 13.87
C VAL A 512 40.42 32.91 13.33
N LYS A 513 40.46 31.90 14.21
CA LYS A 513 40.38 30.49 13.80
C LYS A 513 39.05 30.18 13.12
N PHE A 514 37.94 30.68 13.66
CA PHE A 514 36.62 30.57 13.05
C PHE A 514 36.59 31.16 11.64
N LEU A 515 37.06 32.40 11.46
CA LEU A 515 37.14 33.02 10.13
C LEU A 515 37.98 32.21 9.15
N SER A 516 39.13 31.66 9.57
CA SER A 516 39.95 30.81 8.70
C SER A 516 39.26 29.51 8.26
N GLU A 517 38.45 28.91 9.15
CA GLU A 517 37.65 27.72 8.80
C GLU A 517 36.47 28.08 7.89
N VAL A 518 35.86 29.26 8.07
CA VAL A 518 34.83 29.79 7.18
C VAL A 518 35.40 30.04 5.78
N GLU A 519 36.53 30.72 5.66
CA GLU A 519 37.21 30.96 4.37
C GLU A 519 37.57 29.64 3.66
N ARG A 520 38.04 28.63 4.42
CA ARG A 520 38.27 27.28 3.89
C ARG A 520 36.98 26.64 3.37
N LEU A 521 35.86 26.83 4.05
CA LEU A 521 34.55 26.31 3.61
C LEU A 521 34.02 27.07 2.39
N GLU A 522 34.20 28.39 2.33
CA GLU A 522 33.85 29.19 1.15
C GLU A 522 34.63 28.74 -0.08
N THR A 523 35.93 28.51 0.07
CA THR A 523 36.78 27.96 -1.01
C THR A 523 36.29 26.57 -1.45
N GLN A 524 35.93 25.70 -0.49
CA GLN A 524 35.33 24.39 -0.80
C GLN A 524 34.00 24.50 -1.53
N LEU A 525 33.17 25.49 -1.18
CA LEU A 525 31.89 25.75 -1.83
C LEU A 525 32.08 26.26 -3.26
N GLN A 526 33.05 27.15 -3.49
CA GLN A 526 33.44 27.58 -4.84
C GLN A 526 33.96 26.40 -5.68
N THR A 527 34.81 25.54 -5.13
CA THR A 527 35.27 24.32 -5.82
C THR A 527 34.11 23.35 -6.10
N PHE A 528 33.17 23.21 -5.16
CA PHE A 528 31.98 22.40 -5.34
C PHE A 528 31.10 22.92 -6.47
N MET A 529 30.87 24.23 -6.54
CA MET A 529 30.16 24.86 -7.65
C MET A 529 30.87 24.59 -8.98
N ARG A 530 32.19 24.81 -9.07
CA ARG A 530 32.99 24.48 -10.27
C ARG A 530 32.84 23.02 -10.71
N ASN A 531 32.83 22.08 -9.76
CA ASN A 531 32.66 20.66 -10.05
C ASN A 531 31.25 20.33 -10.56
N CYS A 532 30.21 20.97 -10.02
CA CYS A 532 28.83 20.80 -10.50
C CYS A 532 28.69 21.22 -11.97
N PHE A 533 29.41 22.26 -12.40
CA PHE A 533 29.35 22.79 -13.77
C PHE A 533 30.45 22.25 -14.70
N ARG A 534 31.26 21.28 -14.28
CA ARG A 534 32.33 20.69 -15.12
C ARG A 534 31.79 19.84 -16.28
N LYS A 535 30.62 19.23 -16.11
CA LYS A 535 29.93 18.43 -17.13
C LYS A 535 28.52 18.99 -17.37
N ILE A 536 28.45 20.05 -18.16
CA ILE A 536 27.18 20.62 -18.60
C ILE A 536 26.58 19.71 -19.68
N VAL A 537 25.51 19.00 -19.34
CA VAL A 537 24.78 18.14 -20.31
C VAL A 537 23.74 18.93 -21.10
N SER A 538 23.17 19.98 -20.49
CA SER A 538 22.18 20.86 -21.10
C SER A 538 22.29 22.26 -20.53
N SER A 539 22.23 23.27 -21.40
CA SER A 539 22.23 24.67 -20.99
C SER A 539 21.04 25.00 -20.08
N GLN A 540 19.86 24.44 -20.35
CA GLN A 540 18.64 24.71 -19.57
C GLN A 540 18.73 24.19 -18.11
N ASN A 541 19.13 22.93 -17.93
CA ASN A 541 19.28 22.35 -16.58
C ASN A 541 20.39 23.07 -15.80
N SER A 542 21.46 23.47 -16.49
CA SER A 542 22.56 24.22 -15.87
C SER A 542 22.12 25.60 -15.42
N LEU A 543 21.25 26.29 -16.17
CA LEU A 543 20.67 27.56 -15.75
C LEU A 543 19.77 27.42 -14.52
N GLN A 544 18.94 26.36 -14.45
CA GLN A 544 18.13 26.09 -13.27
C GLN A 544 18.98 25.79 -12.03
N LEU A 545 20.07 25.02 -12.19
CA LEU A 545 21.02 24.77 -11.11
C LEU A 545 21.73 26.07 -10.68
N LEU A 546 22.11 26.90 -11.64
CA LEU A 546 22.74 28.20 -11.38
C LEU A 546 21.81 29.14 -10.60
N GLN A 547 20.53 29.19 -10.95
CA GLN A 547 19.53 29.96 -10.19
C GLN A 547 19.46 29.52 -8.73
N ARG A 548 19.58 28.22 -8.44
CA ARG A 548 19.62 27.71 -7.06
C ARG A 548 20.86 28.22 -6.31
N PHE A 549 22.02 28.27 -6.96
CA PHE A 549 23.23 28.86 -6.36
C PHE A 549 23.13 30.39 -6.21
N GLN A 550 22.51 31.10 -7.15
CA GLN A 550 22.31 32.55 -7.05
C GLN A 550 21.35 32.91 -5.93
N ASN A 551 20.30 32.12 -5.70
CA ASN A 551 19.37 32.32 -4.59
C ASN A 551 20.03 32.20 -3.20
N LEU A 552 21.21 31.60 -3.10
CA LEU A 552 21.98 31.57 -1.84
C LEU A 552 22.53 32.96 -1.47
N ASN A 553 22.65 33.90 -2.43
CA ASN A 553 23.15 35.27 -2.22
C ASN A 553 24.48 35.37 -1.46
N MET A 554 25.33 34.33 -1.51
CA MET A 554 26.61 34.34 -0.82
C MET A 554 27.67 35.11 -1.62
N PRO A 555 28.39 36.07 -1.00
CA PRO A 555 29.40 36.88 -1.68
C PRO A 555 30.49 36.04 -2.36
N CYS A 556 30.97 34.99 -1.68
CA CYS A 556 32.01 34.10 -2.20
C CYS A 556 31.62 33.37 -3.49
N LEU A 557 30.33 33.28 -3.83
CA LEU A 557 29.86 32.65 -5.06
C LEU A 557 29.68 33.62 -6.23
N GLN A 558 29.69 34.93 -6.00
CA GLN A 558 29.38 35.90 -7.06
C GLN A 558 30.39 35.84 -8.22
N GLU A 559 31.69 35.78 -7.92
CA GLU A 559 32.73 35.66 -8.94
C GLU A 559 32.63 34.35 -9.74
N GLU A 560 32.38 33.22 -9.04
CA GLU A 560 32.19 31.91 -9.68
C GLU A 560 30.90 31.83 -10.49
N THR A 561 29.83 32.53 -10.07
CA THR A 561 28.60 32.61 -10.85
C THR A 561 28.85 33.32 -12.18
N ALA A 562 29.60 34.42 -12.20
CA ALA A 562 29.94 35.13 -13.43
C ALA A 562 30.76 34.26 -14.40
N HIS A 563 31.76 33.54 -13.88
CA HIS A 563 32.54 32.58 -14.66
C HIS A 563 31.66 31.45 -15.22
N THR A 564 30.79 30.88 -14.38
CA THR A 564 29.88 29.79 -14.77
C THR A 564 28.88 30.22 -15.84
N VAL A 565 28.30 31.43 -15.73
CA VAL A 565 27.40 31.99 -16.76
C VAL A 565 28.10 32.04 -18.12
N SER A 566 29.38 32.38 -18.14
CA SER A 566 30.20 32.43 -19.37
C SER A 566 30.42 31.02 -19.95
N CYS A 567 30.70 30.02 -19.12
CA CYS A 567 30.81 28.62 -19.55
C CYS A 567 29.48 28.05 -20.09
N ILE A 568 28.34 28.42 -19.48
CA ILE A 568 27.01 28.00 -19.96
C ILE A 568 26.70 28.68 -21.29
N LEU A 569 27.08 29.95 -21.49
CA LEU A 569 26.91 30.63 -22.78
C LEU A 569 27.65 29.90 -23.91
N GLN A 570 28.88 29.43 -23.66
CA GLN A 570 29.64 28.65 -24.65
C GLN A 570 28.93 27.32 -25.00
N HIS A 571 28.36 26.63 -24.02
CA HIS A 571 27.55 25.42 -24.29
C HIS A 571 26.25 25.76 -25.02
N TYR A 572 25.63 26.91 -24.71
CA TYR A 572 24.43 27.36 -25.40
C TYR A 572 24.68 27.64 -26.89
N VAL A 573 25.88 28.12 -27.25
CA VAL A 573 26.28 28.24 -28.66
C VAL A 573 26.33 26.88 -29.35
N ALA A 574 26.84 25.84 -28.69
CA ALA A 574 26.83 24.48 -29.22
C ALA A 574 25.39 23.96 -29.34
N ASP A 575 24.54 24.17 -28.34
CA ASP A 575 23.11 23.82 -28.36
C ASP A 575 22.35 24.49 -29.52
N LEU A 576 22.66 25.76 -29.82
CA LEU A 576 22.09 26.49 -30.96
C LEU A 576 22.48 25.84 -32.29
N GLU A 577 23.76 25.49 -32.47
CA GLU A 577 24.25 24.89 -33.71
C GLU A 577 23.72 23.46 -33.87
N ASP A 578 23.59 22.69 -32.78
CA ASP A 578 23.00 21.35 -32.82
C ASP A 578 21.49 21.39 -33.09
N THR A 579 20.77 22.37 -32.52
CA THR A 579 19.35 22.59 -32.84
C THR A 579 19.17 22.98 -34.31
N LYS A 580 20.07 23.79 -34.85
CA LYS A 580 20.10 24.14 -36.27
C LYS A 580 20.38 22.93 -37.17
N LYS A 581 21.35 22.07 -36.82
CA LYS A 581 21.61 20.81 -37.54
C LYS A 581 20.40 19.88 -37.48
N LEU A 582 19.76 19.73 -36.32
CA LEU A 582 18.56 18.91 -36.13
C LEU A 582 17.42 19.42 -37.01
N TYR A 583 17.21 20.75 -37.02
CA TYR A 583 16.21 21.37 -37.89
C TYR A 583 16.49 21.07 -39.36
N GLN A 584 17.74 21.24 -39.82
CA GLN A 584 18.11 20.97 -41.22
C GLN A 584 17.96 19.50 -41.62
N ALA A 585 18.30 18.56 -40.73
CA ALA A 585 18.24 17.13 -41.01
C ALA A 585 16.80 16.59 -41.08
N GLN A 586 15.88 17.17 -40.32
CA GLN A 586 14.52 16.64 -40.11
C GLN A 586 13.40 17.59 -40.59
N LYS A 587 13.74 18.66 -41.33
CA LYS A 587 12.77 19.67 -41.78
C LYS A 587 11.62 19.07 -42.61
N ASP A 588 11.92 18.10 -43.45
CA ASP A 588 10.95 17.55 -44.41
C ASP A 588 10.01 16.52 -43.75
N ASP A 589 10.57 15.69 -42.85
CA ASP A 589 9.85 14.67 -42.07
C ASP A 589 10.30 14.66 -40.60
N PRO A 590 9.75 15.57 -39.77
CA PRO A 590 10.13 15.66 -38.37
C PRO A 590 9.48 14.55 -37.55
N PRO A 591 10.14 14.09 -36.48
CA PRO A 591 9.58 13.06 -35.60
C PRO A 591 8.34 13.58 -34.88
N LEU A 592 7.20 12.94 -35.16
CA LEU A 592 5.91 13.30 -34.59
C LEU A 592 5.59 12.44 -33.36
N ALA A 593 4.91 13.05 -32.38
CA ALA A 593 4.40 12.30 -31.23
C ALA A 593 3.24 11.37 -31.65
N ARG A 594 3.03 10.30 -30.89
CA ARG A 594 1.96 9.32 -31.15
C ARG A 594 0.60 10.01 -31.25
N ASN A 595 -0.20 9.67 -32.27
CA ASN A 595 -1.52 10.26 -32.56
C ASN A 595 -1.50 11.80 -32.77
N MET A 596 -0.34 12.39 -33.08
CA MET A 596 -0.30 13.75 -33.61
C MET A 596 -0.49 13.72 -35.12
N PRO A 597 -1.38 14.57 -35.64
CA PRO A 597 -1.55 14.69 -37.07
C PRO A 597 -0.35 15.42 -37.71
N PRO A 598 -0.11 15.23 -39.02
CA PRO A 598 1.14 15.60 -39.67
C PRO A 598 1.42 17.10 -39.61
N ILE A 599 0.44 17.97 -39.91
CA ILE A 599 0.72 19.40 -40.02
C ILE A 599 0.83 20.04 -38.63
N ALA A 600 -0.10 19.75 -37.73
CA ALA A 600 -0.02 20.27 -36.36
C ALA A 600 1.19 19.70 -35.59
N GLY A 601 1.59 18.46 -35.88
CA GLY A 601 2.79 17.84 -35.34
C GLY A 601 4.08 18.52 -35.81
N LYS A 602 4.18 18.84 -37.11
CA LYS A 602 5.28 19.62 -37.70
C LYS A 602 5.43 20.99 -37.03
N ILE A 603 4.33 21.71 -36.84
CA ILE A 603 4.32 23.01 -36.14
C ILE A 603 4.75 22.86 -34.68
N LEU A 604 4.21 21.87 -33.97
CA LEU A 604 4.55 21.63 -32.57
C LEU A 604 6.03 21.30 -32.39
N TRP A 605 6.62 20.49 -33.29
CA TRP A 605 8.04 20.17 -33.27
C TRP A 605 8.91 21.43 -33.41
N VAL A 606 8.60 22.31 -34.36
CA VAL A 606 9.32 23.58 -34.54
C VAL A 606 9.15 24.52 -33.34
N ARG A 607 7.94 24.62 -32.77
CA ARG A 607 7.71 25.39 -31.54
C ARG A 607 8.50 24.82 -30.35
N GLN A 608 8.68 23.51 -30.28
CA GLN A 608 9.50 22.88 -29.25
C GLN A 608 10.99 23.24 -29.43
N LEU A 609 11.50 23.20 -30.66
CA LEU A 609 12.87 23.66 -30.96
C LEU A 609 13.03 25.14 -30.61
N PHE A 610 12.05 25.98 -30.97
CA PHE A 610 12.05 27.40 -30.64
C PHE A 610 12.06 27.65 -29.12
N ARG A 611 11.24 26.94 -28.35
CA ARG A 611 11.24 27.03 -26.88
C ARG A 611 12.58 26.63 -26.27
N ARG A 612 13.18 25.53 -26.77
CA ARG A 612 14.50 25.05 -26.32
C ARG A 612 15.59 26.11 -26.48
N VAL A 613 15.55 26.91 -27.54
CA VAL A 613 16.55 27.96 -27.77
C VAL A 613 16.17 29.29 -27.10
N ASN A 614 14.89 29.61 -26.98
CA ASN A 614 14.45 30.90 -26.41
C ASN A 614 14.61 30.98 -24.88
N GLU A 615 14.39 29.88 -24.15
CA GLU A 615 14.42 29.91 -22.69
C GLU A 615 15.80 30.31 -22.12
N PRO A 616 16.94 29.73 -22.59
CA PRO A 616 18.27 30.13 -22.12
C PRO A 616 18.63 31.57 -22.46
N ILE A 617 18.34 32.05 -23.68
CA ILE A 617 18.66 33.43 -24.07
C ILE A 617 17.84 34.46 -23.29
N SER A 618 16.58 34.13 -22.96
CA SER A 618 15.73 35.00 -22.14
C SER A 618 16.27 35.14 -20.71
N TYR A 619 16.87 34.09 -20.17
CA TYR A 619 17.52 34.13 -18.86
C TYR A 619 18.77 35.02 -18.88
N PHE A 620 19.65 34.83 -19.87
CA PHE A 620 20.84 35.67 -20.01
C PHE A 620 20.48 37.14 -20.16
N HIS A 621 19.40 37.47 -20.89
CA HIS A 621 18.95 38.85 -21.05
C HIS A 621 18.44 39.51 -19.76
N LYS A 622 17.80 38.74 -18.87
CA LYS A 622 17.25 39.25 -17.61
C LYS A 622 18.27 39.37 -16.47
N HIS A 623 19.26 38.47 -16.45
CA HIS A 623 20.13 38.28 -15.28
C HIS A 623 21.62 38.53 -15.55
N SER A 624 22.01 38.88 -16.78
CA SER A 624 23.43 39.12 -17.10
C SER A 624 23.65 40.15 -18.22
N ASP A 625 24.66 41.01 -18.05
CA ASP A 625 25.10 41.94 -19.10
C ASP A 625 26.01 41.28 -20.15
N ILE A 626 26.25 39.98 -20.03
CA ILE A 626 27.17 39.23 -20.90
C ILE A 626 26.70 39.26 -22.36
N LEU A 627 25.41 39.45 -22.64
CA LEU A 627 24.91 39.62 -24.00
C LEU A 627 25.35 40.93 -24.68
N ALA A 628 25.82 41.93 -23.92
CA ALA A 628 26.36 43.18 -24.48
C ALA A 628 27.79 43.04 -25.01
N SER A 629 28.49 41.97 -24.61
CA SER A 629 29.84 41.63 -25.08
C SER A 629 29.86 41.32 -26.59
N PRO A 630 31.01 41.44 -27.28
CA PRO A 630 31.11 41.10 -28.70
C PRO A 630 30.75 39.63 -28.98
N GLU A 631 31.11 38.72 -28.07
CA GLU A 631 30.77 37.30 -28.14
C GLU A 631 29.26 37.09 -27.96
N GLY A 632 28.66 37.74 -26.95
CA GLY A 632 27.21 37.70 -26.70
C GLY A 632 26.39 38.25 -27.87
N LYS A 633 26.83 39.34 -28.50
CA LYS A 633 26.19 39.89 -29.71
C LYS A 633 26.18 38.91 -30.87
N ALA A 634 27.27 38.14 -31.06
CA ALA A 634 27.32 37.09 -32.08
C ALA A 634 26.32 35.96 -31.79
N VAL A 635 26.18 35.55 -30.52
CA VAL A 635 25.17 34.56 -30.09
C VAL A 635 23.75 35.05 -30.38
N VAL A 636 23.45 36.31 -30.04
CA VAL A 636 22.13 36.92 -30.29
C VAL A 636 21.81 36.95 -31.79
N GLN A 637 22.79 37.26 -32.64
CA GLN A 637 22.60 37.22 -34.10
C GLN A 637 22.32 35.80 -34.60
N SER A 638 23.04 34.79 -34.11
CA SER A 638 22.82 33.38 -34.47
C SER A 638 21.44 32.90 -34.03
N TYR A 639 21.05 33.22 -32.79
CA TYR A 639 19.72 32.96 -32.25
C TYR A 639 18.62 33.61 -33.10
N ASN A 640 18.73 34.91 -33.41
CA ASN A 640 17.71 35.62 -34.20
C ASN A 640 17.53 35.02 -35.60
N LYS A 641 18.63 34.58 -36.24
CA LYS A 641 18.57 33.88 -37.54
C LYS A 641 17.84 32.55 -37.42
N LEU A 642 18.15 31.73 -36.41
CA LEU A 642 17.48 30.44 -36.18
C LEU A 642 16.01 30.64 -35.82
N ALA A 643 15.71 31.57 -34.91
CA ALA A 643 14.36 31.96 -34.50
C ALA A 643 13.50 32.37 -35.69
N TYR A 644 14.04 33.20 -36.59
CA TYR A 644 13.34 33.62 -37.82
C TYR A 644 12.96 32.41 -38.69
N VAL A 645 13.91 31.51 -38.95
CA VAL A 645 13.69 30.32 -39.78
C VAL A 645 12.66 29.36 -39.16
N LEU A 646 12.66 29.20 -37.85
CA LEU A 646 11.67 28.38 -37.14
C LEU A 646 10.26 29.00 -37.22
N VAL A 647 10.12 30.30 -37.02
CA VAL A 647 8.83 30.98 -37.15
C VAL A 647 8.33 30.96 -38.60
N GLU A 648 9.22 31.16 -39.57
CA GLU A 648 8.89 31.06 -41.00
C GLU A 648 8.31 29.68 -41.34
N PHE A 649 8.91 28.60 -40.83
CA PHE A 649 8.39 27.24 -41.01
C PHE A 649 6.96 27.09 -40.47
N GLU A 650 6.69 27.57 -39.25
CA GLU A 650 5.35 27.53 -38.66
C GLU A 650 4.32 28.24 -39.56
N VAL A 651 4.65 29.44 -40.03
CA VAL A 651 3.78 30.25 -40.89
C VAL A 651 3.50 29.57 -42.23
N ILE A 652 4.51 28.98 -42.86
CA ILE A 652 4.34 28.29 -44.16
C ILE A 652 3.38 27.10 -44.03
N TYR A 653 3.57 26.24 -43.03
CA TYR A 653 2.74 25.05 -42.84
C TYR A 653 1.32 25.39 -42.37
N HIS A 654 1.17 26.41 -41.51
CA HIS A 654 -0.16 26.90 -41.12
C HIS A 654 -0.91 27.49 -42.32
N ASN A 655 -0.26 28.30 -43.15
CA ASN A 655 -0.87 28.86 -44.36
C ASN A 655 -1.22 27.80 -45.40
N ALA A 656 -0.38 26.77 -45.56
CA ALA A 656 -0.67 25.65 -46.46
C ALA A 656 -1.93 24.89 -45.99
N TRP A 657 -2.03 24.60 -44.70
CA TRP A 657 -3.21 23.99 -44.10
C TRP A 657 -4.46 24.85 -44.25
N MET A 658 -4.38 26.15 -43.99
CA MET A 658 -5.50 27.08 -44.17
C MET A 658 -6.05 27.04 -45.61
N LYS A 659 -5.18 26.94 -46.62
CA LYS A 659 -5.58 26.80 -48.03
C LYS A 659 -6.23 25.44 -48.30
N GLU A 660 -5.68 24.36 -47.79
CA GLU A 660 -6.24 23.00 -47.93
C GLU A 660 -7.63 22.89 -47.27
N MET A 661 -7.79 23.43 -46.07
CA MET A 661 -9.06 23.44 -45.34
C MET A 661 -10.16 24.24 -46.07
N SER A 662 -9.78 25.26 -46.83
CA SER A 662 -10.72 26.06 -47.62
C SER A 662 -11.32 25.28 -48.81
N GLN A 663 -10.72 24.16 -49.21
CA GLN A 663 -11.11 23.33 -50.36
C GLN A 663 -11.93 22.08 -49.97
N LEU A 664 -12.21 21.85 -48.67
CA LEU A 664 -12.80 20.60 -48.12
C LEU A 664 -14.32 20.38 -48.35
N GLN A 665 -14.91 20.91 -49.41
CA GLN A 665 -16.34 20.66 -49.68
C GLN A 665 -16.64 19.25 -50.21
N TYR A 666 -15.65 18.56 -50.80
CA TYR A 666 -15.85 17.31 -51.54
C TYR A 666 -16.01 16.04 -50.67
N PRO A 667 -15.28 15.82 -49.56
CA PRO A 667 -15.33 14.53 -48.84
C PRO A 667 -16.68 14.24 -48.17
N LEU A 668 -17.40 15.27 -47.69
CA LEU A 668 -18.72 15.15 -47.07
C LEU A 668 -19.88 14.97 -48.07
N GLN A 669 -19.59 15.18 -49.36
CA GLN A 669 -20.52 14.97 -50.47
C GLN A 669 -20.35 13.59 -51.13
N SER A 670 -19.41 12.77 -50.66
CA SER A 670 -19.25 11.39 -51.12
C SER A 670 -20.42 10.52 -50.67
N THR A 671 -20.79 9.54 -51.51
CA THR A 671 -21.81 8.53 -51.17
C THR A 671 -21.31 7.61 -50.06
N ILE A 672 -22.23 7.10 -49.25
CA ILE A 672 -21.89 6.37 -48.02
C ILE A 672 -21.31 4.97 -48.29
N PHE A 673 -21.72 4.32 -49.38
CA PHE A 673 -21.17 3.02 -49.79
C PHE A 673 -20.42 3.11 -51.12
N VAL A 674 -19.42 2.24 -51.27
CA VAL A 674 -18.74 1.93 -52.53
C VAL A 674 -18.61 0.41 -52.66
N ARG A 675 -18.71 -0.11 -53.88
CA ARG A 675 -18.44 -1.54 -54.15
C ARG A 675 -16.96 -1.77 -54.39
N HIS A 676 -16.40 -2.79 -53.77
CA HIS A 676 -15.01 -3.17 -54.01
C HIS A 676 -14.83 -3.67 -55.46
N PRO A 677 -13.85 -3.16 -56.23
CA PRO A 677 -13.77 -3.35 -57.69
C PRO A 677 -13.52 -4.79 -58.15
N LYS A 678 -13.08 -5.70 -57.27
CA LYS A 678 -12.82 -7.12 -57.59
C LYS A 678 -13.77 -8.11 -56.91
N THR A 679 -14.38 -7.72 -55.79
CA THR A 679 -15.17 -8.63 -54.95
C THR A 679 -16.64 -8.27 -54.89
N GLU A 680 -17.03 -7.12 -55.48
CA GLU A 680 -18.38 -6.54 -55.48
C GLU A 680 -19.00 -6.32 -54.08
N GLN A 681 -18.22 -6.53 -53.01
CA GLN A 681 -18.65 -6.33 -51.63
C GLN A 681 -18.88 -4.84 -51.34
N LEU A 682 -19.90 -4.57 -50.53
CA LEU A 682 -20.24 -3.23 -50.06
C LEU A 682 -19.25 -2.80 -48.98
N LEU A 683 -18.54 -1.70 -49.20
CA LEU A 683 -17.66 -1.08 -48.22
C LEU A 683 -18.18 0.31 -47.86
N VAL A 684 -17.99 0.71 -46.61
CA VAL A 684 -18.32 2.05 -46.12
C VAL A 684 -17.28 3.03 -46.66
N ASN A 685 -17.72 3.97 -47.49
CA ASN A 685 -16.88 4.95 -48.17
C ASN A 685 -16.62 6.16 -47.26
N PHE A 686 -15.82 5.94 -46.22
CA PHE A 686 -15.42 6.98 -45.28
C PHE A 686 -13.96 7.38 -45.52
N ASP A 687 -13.71 8.63 -45.90
CA ASP A 687 -12.36 9.16 -46.09
C ASP A 687 -11.63 9.31 -44.73
N PRO A 688 -10.54 8.55 -44.47
CA PRO A 688 -9.76 8.67 -43.24
C PRO A 688 -9.20 10.08 -43.00
N HIS A 689 -8.97 10.85 -44.07
CA HIS A 689 -8.46 12.21 -44.01
C HIS A 689 -9.38 13.15 -43.23
N LEU A 690 -10.70 12.90 -43.21
CA LEU A 690 -11.65 13.69 -42.41
C LEU A 690 -11.36 13.64 -40.90
N LEU A 691 -10.96 12.48 -40.37
CA LEU A 691 -10.63 12.35 -38.94
C LEU A 691 -9.28 12.98 -38.60
N GLU A 692 -8.34 12.91 -39.54
CA GLU A 692 -7.05 13.59 -39.46
C GLU A 692 -7.26 15.11 -39.41
N ILE A 693 -8.06 15.67 -40.31
CA ILE A 693 -8.44 17.08 -40.33
C ILE A 693 -9.10 17.53 -39.04
N VAL A 694 -10.05 16.75 -38.51
CA VAL A 694 -10.70 17.07 -37.23
C VAL A 694 -9.67 17.11 -36.10
N ARG A 695 -8.72 16.18 -36.11
CA ARG A 695 -7.63 16.16 -35.12
C ARG A 695 -6.70 17.35 -35.29
N GLU A 696 -6.35 17.71 -36.52
CA GLU A 696 -5.56 18.91 -36.84
C GLU A 696 -6.24 20.17 -36.36
N THR A 697 -7.51 20.35 -36.69
CA THR A 697 -8.34 21.49 -36.27
C THR A 697 -8.32 21.66 -34.76
N LYS A 698 -8.52 20.56 -34.01
CA LYS A 698 -8.45 20.57 -32.54
C LYS A 698 -7.06 20.91 -32.01
N CYS A 699 -6.00 20.43 -32.67
CA CYS A 699 -4.62 20.77 -32.31
C CYS A 699 -4.30 22.24 -32.63
N MET A 700 -4.71 22.78 -33.77
CA MET A 700 -4.49 24.19 -34.14
C MET A 700 -5.17 25.16 -33.17
N ILE A 701 -6.41 24.87 -32.75
CA ILE A 701 -7.11 25.64 -31.71
C ILE A 701 -6.31 25.62 -30.40
N LYS A 702 -5.83 24.45 -29.96
CA LYS A 702 -5.00 24.33 -28.74
C LYS A 702 -3.66 25.05 -28.85
N LEU A 703 -3.11 25.14 -30.06
CA LEU A 703 -1.89 25.89 -30.35
C LEU A 703 -2.15 27.41 -30.44
N GLY A 704 -3.40 27.87 -30.35
CA GLY A 704 -3.77 29.28 -30.44
C GLY A 704 -3.59 29.87 -31.84
N LEU A 705 -3.67 29.04 -32.88
CA LEU A 705 -3.58 29.45 -34.28
C LEU A 705 -4.97 29.70 -34.86
N GLU A 706 -5.06 30.55 -35.88
CA GLU A 706 -6.31 30.82 -36.59
C GLU A 706 -6.81 29.58 -37.34
N VAL A 707 -8.12 29.35 -37.34
CA VAL A 707 -8.75 28.17 -37.92
C VAL A 707 -9.98 28.55 -38.76
N PRO A 708 -10.17 28.00 -39.97
CA PRO A 708 -11.34 28.31 -40.79
C PRO A 708 -12.64 27.77 -40.19
N GLU A 709 -13.75 28.50 -40.34
CA GLU A 709 -15.05 28.12 -39.80
C GLU A 709 -15.55 26.76 -40.31
N GLN A 710 -15.20 26.39 -41.54
CA GLN A 710 -15.56 25.11 -42.16
C GLN A 710 -14.94 23.94 -41.39
N ALA A 711 -13.67 24.04 -41.01
CA ALA A 711 -12.98 23.01 -40.24
C ALA A 711 -13.56 22.87 -38.82
N VAL A 712 -13.95 23.98 -38.19
CA VAL A 712 -14.64 23.99 -36.89
C VAL A 712 -15.98 23.25 -36.97
N LYS A 713 -16.78 23.48 -38.02
CA LYS A 713 -18.07 22.80 -38.22
C LYS A 713 -17.89 21.28 -38.35
N ILE A 714 -16.88 20.83 -39.09
CA ILE A 714 -16.57 19.39 -39.23
C ILE A 714 -16.15 18.79 -37.87
N ALA A 715 -15.34 19.52 -37.09
CA ALA A 715 -14.91 19.08 -35.77
C ALA A 715 -16.06 18.95 -34.76
N ILE A 716 -17.13 19.73 -34.90
CA ILE A 716 -18.36 19.62 -34.07
C ILE A 716 -19.15 18.35 -34.43
N ILE A 717 -19.20 17.98 -35.71
CA ILE A 717 -20.01 16.85 -36.21
C ILE A 717 -19.24 15.50 -36.09
N GLU A 718 -17.99 15.51 -35.62
CA GLU A 718 -17.12 14.32 -35.48
C GLU A 718 -17.81 13.11 -34.83
N ASN A 719 -18.49 13.32 -33.69
CA ASN A 719 -19.14 12.23 -32.95
C ASN A 719 -20.27 11.59 -33.76
N LYS A 720 -21.03 12.40 -34.51
CA LYS A 720 -22.09 11.91 -35.39
C LYS A 720 -21.52 11.12 -36.56
N LEU A 721 -20.44 11.61 -37.18
CA LEU A 721 -19.75 10.90 -38.27
C LEU A 721 -19.16 9.55 -37.82
N LYS A 722 -18.50 9.51 -36.65
CA LYS A 722 -17.97 8.26 -36.09
C LYS A 722 -19.06 7.26 -35.75
N SER A 723 -20.15 7.71 -35.13
CA SER A 723 -21.29 6.86 -34.80
C SER A 723 -21.92 6.28 -36.07
N ASN A 724 -22.18 7.12 -37.07
CA ASN A 724 -22.76 6.70 -38.34
C ASN A 724 -21.86 5.68 -39.05
N LYS A 725 -20.53 5.91 -39.08
CA LYS A 725 -19.57 4.96 -39.65
C LYS A 725 -19.64 3.59 -38.98
N LEU A 726 -19.60 3.54 -37.65
CA LEU A 726 -19.65 2.27 -36.90
C LEU A 726 -20.97 1.54 -37.11
N GLN A 727 -22.09 2.26 -37.16
CA GLN A 727 -23.41 1.67 -37.44
C GLN A 727 -23.47 1.08 -38.85
N LEU A 728 -22.95 1.79 -39.86
CA LEU A 728 -22.86 1.28 -41.23
C LEU A 728 -21.99 0.04 -41.34
N GLU A 729 -20.81 0.04 -40.70
CA GLU A 729 -19.90 -1.12 -40.68
C GLU A 729 -20.56 -2.34 -40.03
N ALA A 730 -21.26 -2.14 -38.90
CA ALA A 730 -21.98 -3.20 -38.21
C ALA A 730 -23.15 -3.78 -39.03
N LEU A 731 -23.87 -2.93 -39.77
CA LEU A 731 -24.98 -3.34 -40.65
C LEU A 731 -24.48 -4.16 -41.85
N VAL A 732 -23.43 -3.68 -42.51
CA VAL A 732 -22.79 -4.40 -43.63
C VAL A 732 -22.26 -5.75 -43.17
N GLN A 733 -21.53 -5.78 -42.05
CA GLN A 733 -21.00 -7.04 -41.50
C GLN A 733 -22.12 -8.01 -41.10
N SER A 734 -23.20 -7.51 -40.48
CA SER A 734 -24.37 -8.33 -40.12
C SER A 734 -25.07 -8.93 -41.35
N TYR A 735 -25.09 -8.21 -42.47
CA TYR A 735 -25.65 -8.70 -43.74
C TYR A 735 -24.74 -9.76 -44.38
N GLU A 736 -23.43 -9.52 -44.42
CA GLU A 736 -22.45 -10.49 -44.95
C GLU A 736 -22.44 -11.80 -44.17
N ASP A 737 -22.47 -11.72 -42.83
CA ASP A 737 -22.52 -12.90 -41.96
C ASP A 737 -23.78 -13.72 -42.17
N LEU A 738 -24.90 -13.05 -42.42
CA LEU A 738 -26.18 -13.71 -42.67
C LEU A 738 -26.22 -14.37 -44.06
N CYS A 739 -25.57 -13.75 -45.06
CA CYS A 739 -25.35 -14.39 -46.36
C CYS A 739 -24.44 -15.63 -46.24
N LYS A 740 -23.36 -15.58 -45.46
CA LYS A 740 -22.47 -16.73 -45.21
C LYS A 740 -23.16 -17.88 -44.48
N LYS A 741 -24.09 -17.58 -43.55
CA LYS A 741 -24.85 -18.57 -42.78
C LYS A 741 -25.94 -19.28 -43.58
N THR A 742 -26.22 -18.85 -44.80
CA THR A 742 -27.25 -19.45 -45.66
C THR A 742 -26.68 -20.66 -46.40
N PRO A 743 -27.16 -21.89 -46.14
CA PRO A 743 -26.71 -23.08 -46.87
C PRO A 743 -27.01 -22.97 -48.37
N ASN A 744 -26.09 -23.42 -49.22
CA ASN A 744 -26.17 -23.29 -50.69
C ASN A 744 -27.50 -23.78 -51.30
N ILE A 745 -28.14 -24.77 -50.68
CA ILE A 745 -29.41 -25.37 -51.13
C ILE A 745 -30.58 -24.37 -50.98
N PHE A 746 -30.50 -23.45 -50.02
CA PHE A 746 -31.54 -22.46 -49.74
C PHE A 746 -31.26 -21.09 -50.36
N VAL A 747 -30.09 -20.89 -50.99
CA VAL A 747 -29.67 -19.60 -51.57
C VAL A 747 -30.66 -19.11 -52.64
N ASN A 748 -31.12 -20.00 -53.52
CA ASN A 748 -32.07 -19.64 -54.58
C ASN A 748 -33.47 -19.35 -54.01
N LEU A 749 -33.88 -20.05 -52.95
CA LEU A 749 -35.19 -19.88 -52.31
C LEU A 749 -35.26 -18.62 -51.42
N LEU A 750 -34.12 -18.17 -50.88
CA LEU A 750 -34.00 -16.94 -50.09
C LEU A 750 -33.62 -15.71 -50.93
N GLY A 751 -33.38 -15.90 -52.24
CA GLY A 751 -32.99 -14.86 -53.20
C GLY A 751 -33.87 -13.60 -53.21
N PRO A 752 -35.21 -13.68 -53.15
CA PRO A 752 -36.06 -12.49 -53.15
C PRO A 752 -35.86 -11.57 -51.93
N LYS A 753 -35.67 -12.14 -50.72
CA LYS A 753 -35.41 -11.35 -49.51
C LYS A 753 -34.00 -10.75 -49.53
N ARG A 754 -33.03 -11.44 -50.13
CA ARG A 754 -31.69 -10.89 -50.43
C ARG A 754 -31.76 -9.72 -51.41
N SER A 755 -32.53 -9.84 -52.49
CA SER A 755 -32.72 -8.77 -53.48
C SER A 755 -33.42 -7.55 -52.88
N LYS A 756 -34.41 -7.75 -52.00
CA LYS A 756 -35.06 -6.67 -51.24
C LYS A 756 -34.04 -5.90 -50.38
N MET A 757 -33.16 -6.59 -49.66
CA MET A 757 -32.07 -5.97 -48.91
C MET A 757 -31.08 -5.19 -49.80
N GLU A 758 -30.67 -5.77 -50.94
CA GLU A 758 -29.79 -5.12 -51.91
C GLU A 758 -30.43 -3.87 -52.54
N SER A 759 -31.76 -3.85 -52.69
CA SER A 759 -32.49 -2.68 -53.19
C SER A 759 -32.49 -1.51 -52.21
N VAL A 760 -32.62 -1.76 -50.90
CA VAL A 760 -32.52 -0.73 -49.86
C VAL A 760 -31.09 -0.22 -49.78
N LEU A 761 -30.10 -1.12 -49.72
CA LEU A 761 -28.68 -0.75 -49.69
C LEU A 761 -28.23 0.04 -50.92
N ARG A 762 -28.92 -0.09 -52.06
CA ARG A 762 -28.68 0.72 -53.26
C ARG A 762 -28.93 2.23 -53.03
N GLN A 763 -29.85 2.60 -52.15
CA GLN A 763 -30.07 4.00 -51.80
C GLN A 763 -28.83 4.65 -51.18
N GLY A 764 -28.06 3.88 -50.39
CA GLY A 764 -26.77 4.31 -49.82
C GLY A 764 -25.60 4.34 -50.82
N LEU A 765 -25.74 3.71 -52.00
CA LEU A 765 -24.77 3.76 -53.09
C LEU A 765 -24.97 4.98 -54.00
N THR A 766 -26.20 5.48 -54.15
CA THR A 766 -26.54 6.46 -55.20
C THR A 766 -27.06 7.80 -54.69
N MET A 767 -27.70 7.87 -53.51
CA MET A 767 -28.40 9.09 -53.07
C MET A 767 -27.92 9.64 -51.72
N LEU A 768 -27.53 8.78 -50.79
CA LEU A 768 -27.17 9.22 -49.44
C LEU A 768 -25.68 9.56 -49.35
N THR A 769 -25.39 10.78 -48.91
CA THR A 769 -24.04 11.29 -48.60
C THR A 769 -23.86 11.47 -47.08
N TRP A 770 -22.61 11.64 -46.62
CA TRP A 770 -22.29 11.82 -45.19
C TRP A 770 -22.89 13.08 -44.54
N SER A 771 -23.41 14.00 -45.35
CA SER A 771 -24.10 15.23 -44.92
C SER A 771 -25.63 15.12 -44.94
N SER A 772 -26.19 13.96 -45.34
CA SER A 772 -27.64 13.78 -45.45
C SER A 772 -28.34 13.65 -44.08
N VAL A 773 -29.50 14.28 -43.95
CA VAL A 773 -30.34 14.21 -42.73
C VAL A 773 -31.14 12.89 -42.68
N MET A 774 -31.33 12.20 -43.81
CA MET A 774 -32.13 10.96 -43.94
C MET A 774 -31.35 9.68 -43.59
N LEU A 775 -30.16 9.81 -43.00
CA LEU A 775 -29.28 8.70 -42.63
C LEU A 775 -29.87 7.84 -41.50
N GLU A 776 -30.57 8.45 -40.55
CA GLU A 776 -31.16 7.74 -39.39
C GLU A 776 -32.39 6.91 -39.79
N THR A 777 -33.23 7.43 -40.68
CA THR A 777 -34.38 6.68 -41.23
C THR A 777 -33.91 5.51 -42.09
N PHE A 778 -32.83 5.70 -42.85
CA PHE A 778 -32.20 4.61 -43.61
C PHE A 778 -31.70 3.47 -42.71
N PHE A 779 -31.08 3.78 -41.56
CA PHE A 779 -30.65 2.74 -40.62
C PHE A 779 -31.81 1.88 -40.11
N GLN A 780 -32.93 2.50 -39.76
CA GLN A 780 -34.13 1.79 -39.28
C GLN A 780 -34.69 0.85 -40.35
N GLU A 781 -34.80 1.32 -41.60
CA GLU A 781 -35.30 0.50 -42.72
C GLU A 781 -34.39 -0.71 -43.00
N VAL A 782 -33.06 -0.51 -42.95
CA VAL A 782 -32.08 -1.60 -43.15
C VAL A 782 -32.16 -2.63 -42.02
N ASP A 783 -32.27 -2.19 -40.77
CA ASP A 783 -32.37 -3.08 -39.60
C ASP A 783 -33.65 -3.93 -39.60
N GLU A 784 -34.80 -3.34 -39.96
CA GLU A 784 -36.07 -4.07 -40.05
C GLU A 784 -36.01 -5.19 -41.09
N VAL A 785 -35.49 -4.89 -42.29
CA VAL A 785 -35.35 -5.88 -43.37
C VAL A 785 -34.37 -6.99 -42.98
N LEU A 786 -33.26 -6.64 -42.32
CA LEU A 786 -32.27 -7.61 -41.84
C LEU A 786 -32.85 -8.51 -40.73
N HIS A 787 -33.67 -7.96 -39.84
CA HIS A 787 -34.32 -8.71 -38.77
C HIS A 787 -35.28 -9.77 -39.32
N VAL A 788 -36.13 -9.40 -40.28
CA VAL A 788 -37.06 -10.32 -40.95
C VAL A 788 -36.30 -11.45 -41.66
N PHE A 789 -35.22 -11.12 -42.37
CA PHE A 789 -34.41 -12.13 -43.05
C PHE A 789 -33.75 -13.11 -42.06
N ARG A 790 -33.28 -12.60 -40.92
CA ARG A 790 -32.67 -13.42 -39.85
C ARG A 790 -33.67 -14.40 -39.22
N GLN A 791 -34.92 -13.98 -38.99
CA GLN A 791 -35.95 -14.85 -38.43
C GLN A 791 -36.29 -16.01 -39.38
N LEU A 792 -36.39 -15.72 -40.69
CA LEU A 792 -36.68 -16.73 -41.70
C LEU A 792 -35.59 -17.81 -41.75
N LEU A 793 -34.32 -17.41 -41.80
CA LEU A 793 -33.19 -18.33 -41.84
C LEU A 793 -33.14 -19.25 -40.60
N ARG A 794 -33.45 -18.72 -39.40
CA ARG A 794 -33.49 -19.54 -38.17
C ARG A 794 -34.54 -20.65 -38.26
N LYS A 795 -35.74 -20.37 -38.76
CA LYS A 795 -36.81 -21.37 -38.89
C LYS A 795 -36.44 -22.47 -39.90
N VAL A 796 -35.81 -22.09 -41.03
CA VAL A 796 -35.31 -23.03 -42.04
C VAL A 796 -34.25 -23.98 -41.47
N ASN A 797 -33.31 -23.45 -40.69
CA ASN A 797 -32.25 -24.28 -40.08
C ASN A 797 -32.82 -25.27 -39.05
N ILE A 798 -33.81 -24.89 -38.25
CA ILE A 798 -34.44 -25.79 -37.27
C ILE A 798 -35.11 -26.99 -37.97
N LEU A 799 -35.92 -26.74 -38.99
CA LEU A 799 -36.63 -27.81 -39.73
C LEU A 799 -35.64 -28.76 -40.45
N SER A 800 -34.60 -28.19 -41.08
CA SER A 800 -33.65 -28.98 -41.87
C SER A 800 -32.61 -29.76 -41.05
N GLU A 801 -32.03 -29.16 -40.01
CA GLU A 801 -30.97 -29.81 -39.23
C GLU A 801 -31.53 -30.68 -38.10
N VAL A 802 -32.54 -30.18 -37.37
CA VAL A 802 -33.04 -30.85 -36.15
C VAL A 802 -34.07 -31.92 -36.49
N GLN A 803 -35.09 -31.60 -37.29
CA GLN A 803 -36.16 -32.56 -37.58
C GLN A 803 -35.78 -33.57 -38.66
N ILE A 804 -35.30 -33.10 -39.82
CA ILE A 804 -34.93 -34.01 -40.93
C ILE A 804 -33.59 -34.71 -40.65
N GLY A 805 -32.58 -33.97 -40.17
CA GLY A 805 -31.24 -34.50 -39.93
C GLY A 805 -31.17 -35.60 -38.86
N SER A 806 -31.89 -35.47 -37.75
CA SER A 806 -31.90 -36.46 -36.66
C SER A 806 -32.56 -37.78 -37.08
N LEU A 807 -33.73 -37.72 -37.72
CA LEU A 807 -34.46 -38.90 -38.20
C LEU A 807 -33.67 -39.70 -39.24
N LEU A 808 -32.96 -39.01 -40.15
CA LEU A 808 -32.06 -39.67 -41.11
C LEU A 808 -30.91 -40.40 -40.40
N LYS A 809 -30.36 -39.82 -39.33
CA LYS A 809 -29.30 -40.45 -38.53
C LYS A 809 -29.83 -41.71 -37.82
N GLU A 810 -31.00 -41.63 -37.20
CA GLU A 810 -31.63 -42.78 -36.55
C GLU A 810 -31.87 -43.94 -37.51
N ILE A 811 -32.38 -43.66 -38.72
CA ILE A 811 -32.59 -44.66 -39.77
C ILE A 811 -31.26 -45.36 -40.08
N SER A 812 -30.17 -44.60 -40.25
CA SER A 812 -28.86 -45.16 -40.59
C SER A 812 -28.24 -46.08 -39.53
N SER A 813 -28.69 -46.01 -38.28
CA SER A 813 -28.21 -46.81 -37.15
C SER A 813 -29.08 -48.04 -36.81
N THR A 814 -30.19 -48.27 -37.52
CA THR A 814 -31.06 -49.43 -37.26
C THR A 814 -30.43 -50.76 -37.71
N SER A 815 -30.48 -51.78 -36.85
CA SER A 815 -30.07 -53.15 -37.19
C SER A 815 -31.26 -53.93 -37.73
N LEU A 816 -31.15 -54.45 -38.96
CA LEU A 816 -32.21 -55.13 -39.71
C LEU A 816 -32.25 -56.65 -39.49
N VAL A 817 -31.36 -57.17 -38.63
CA VAL A 817 -31.19 -58.62 -38.35
C VAL A 817 -31.06 -58.82 -36.85
N SER A 818 -31.69 -59.88 -36.35
CA SER A 818 -31.58 -60.36 -34.97
C SER A 818 -30.77 -61.66 -34.93
N LEU A 819 -29.63 -61.65 -34.24
CA LEU A 819 -28.82 -62.84 -34.00
C LEU A 819 -28.75 -63.08 -32.49
N PRO A 820 -28.95 -64.30 -32.00
CA PRO A 820 -28.90 -64.60 -30.56
C PRO A 820 -27.49 -64.31 -30.02
N VAL A 821 -27.44 -63.72 -28.82
CA VAL A 821 -26.18 -63.31 -28.19
C VAL A 821 -25.67 -64.39 -27.23
N ASP A 822 -26.57 -65.15 -26.59
CA ASP A 822 -26.27 -66.26 -25.69
C ASP A 822 -27.10 -67.52 -26.05
N GLY A 823 -26.43 -68.65 -26.24
CA GLY A 823 -27.05 -69.95 -26.55
C GLY A 823 -27.13 -70.30 -28.05
N THR A 824 -27.18 -71.61 -28.34
CA THR A 824 -27.34 -72.13 -29.70
C THR A 824 -28.81 -72.37 -30.02
N ILE A 825 -29.23 -71.93 -31.22
CA ILE A 825 -30.60 -72.08 -31.73
C ILE A 825 -30.59 -73.06 -32.91
N GLU A 826 -31.70 -73.77 -33.08
CA GLU A 826 -31.93 -74.60 -34.27
C GLU A 826 -32.17 -73.72 -35.51
N ILE A 827 -31.82 -74.25 -36.68
CA ILE A 827 -31.83 -73.47 -37.93
C ILE A 827 -33.24 -72.94 -38.27
N GLU A 828 -34.27 -73.71 -37.96
CA GLU A 828 -35.66 -73.37 -38.29
C GLU A 828 -36.17 -72.18 -37.46
N ASP A 829 -35.91 -72.19 -36.15
CA ASP A 829 -36.32 -71.13 -35.22
C ASP A 829 -35.61 -69.80 -35.50
N LEU A 830 -34.32 -69.85 -35.86
CA LEU A 830 -33.56 -68.65 -36.24
C LEU A 830 -34.16 -67.94 -37.47
N LEU A 831 -34.69 -68.71 -38.43
CA LEU A 831 -35.30 -68.18 -39.65
C LEU A 831 -36.71 -67.62 -39.40
N THR A 832 -37.48 -68.19 -38.47
CA THR A 832 -38.80 -67.66 -38.09
C THR A 832 -38.68 -66.34 -37.34
N ASP A 833 -37.79 -66.25 -36.34
CA ASP A 833 -37.60 -65.04 -35.52
C ASP A 833 -37.16 -63.85 -36.37
N ASN A 834 -36.21 -64.08 -37.29
CA ASN A 834 -35.76 -63.03 -38.20
C ASN A 834 -36.83 -62.62 -39.23
N LYS A 835 -37.76 -63.51 -39.58
CA LYS A 835 -38.87 -63.18 -40.49
C LYS A 835 -39.90 -62.27 -39.82
N ASP A 836 -40.11 -62.37 -38.51
CA ASP A 836 -41.03 -61.49 -37.78
C ASP A 836 -40.37 -60.16 -37.39
N TYR A 837 -39.11 -60.20 -36.93
CA TYR A 837 -38.33 -58.99 -36.66
C TYR A 837 -38.17 -58.08 -37.90
N THR A 838 -38.00 -58.67 -39.09
CA THR A 838 -37.91 -57.89 -40.32
C THR A 838 -39.21 -57.18 -40.70
N LYS A 839 -40.39 -57.69 -40.31
CA LYS A 839 -41.68 -56.98 -40.50
C LYS A 839 -41.78 -55.75 -39.60
N GLU A 840 -41.39 -55.85 -38.35
CA GLU A 840 -41.38 -54.70 -37.42
C GLU A 840 -40.41 -53.61 -37.89
N CYS A 841 -39.23 -54.01 -38.39
CA CYS A 841 -38.25 -53.09 -38.97
C CYS A 841 -38.82 -52.33 -40.18
N VAL A 842 -39.58 -53.01 -41.05
CA VAL A 842 -40.25 -52.39 -42.20
C VAL A 842 -41.21 -51.28 -41.76
N GLU A 843 -42.06 -51.56 -40.78
CA GLU A 843 -43.07 -50.60 -40.31
C GLU A 843 -42.41 -49.38 -39.67
N SER A 844 -41.43 -49.59 -38.79
CA SER A 844 -40.69 -48.51 -38.12
C SER A 844 -39.95 -47.60 -39.12
N LEU A 845 -39.25 -48.19 -40.09
CA LEU A 845 -38.53 -47.43 -41.11
C LEU A 845 -39.47 -46.66 -42.05
N ASN A 846 -40.62 -47.22 -42.38
CA ASN A 846 -41.60 -46.54 -43.22
C ASN A 846 -42.26 -45.34 -42.49
N ILE A 847 -42.58 -45.46 -41.19
CA ILE A 847 -43.09 -44.33 -40.39
C ILE A 847 -42.07 -43.19 -40.32
N LYS A 848 -40.79 -43.50 -40.05
CA LYS A 848 -39.74 -42.48 -40.02
C LYS A 848 -39.53 -41.81 -41.37
N SER A 849 -39.60 -42.57 -42.47
CA SER A 849 -39.58 -42.01 -43.83
C SER A 849 -40.71 -41.01 -44.08
N MET A 850 -41.93 -41.31 -43.61
CA MET A 850 -43.09 -40.42 -43.74
C MET A 850 -42.93 -39.12 -42.96
N HIS A 851 -42.43 -39.17 -41.72
CA HIS A 851 -42.16 -37.95 -40.93
C HIS A 851 -41.12 -37.05 -41.58
N ILE A 852 -40.09 -37.63 -42.22
CA ILE A 852 -39.12 -36.85 -42.98
C ILE A 852 -39.79 -36.18 -44.18
N GLU A 853 -40.66 -36.88 -44.91
CA GLU A 853 -41.42 -36.31 -46.03
C GLU A 853 -42.35 -35.16 -45.55
N ASP A 854 -42.99 -35.29 -44.39
CA ASP A 854 -43.82 -34.24 -43.79
C ASP A 854 -43.00 -32.99 -43.41
N ALA A 855 -41.84 -33.16 -42.77
CA ALA A 855 -40.96 -32.05 -42.42
C ALA A 855 -40.39 -31.34 -43.66
N VAL A 856 -40.12 -32.08 -44.74
CA VAL A 856 -39.72 -31.50 -46.04
C VAL A 856 -40.86 -30.69 -46.65
N GLN A 857 -42.11 -31.16 -46.54
CA GLN A 857 -43.27 -30.42 -47.02
C GLN A 857 -43.52 -29.14 -46.19
N GLU A 858 -43.40 -29.20 -44.86
CA GLU A 858 -43.52 -28.01 -43.99
C GLU A 858 -42.47 -26.94 -44.34
N LEU A 859 -41.25 -27.38 -44.67
CA LEU A 859 -40.17 -26.51 -45.10
C LEU A 859 -40.45 -25.87 -46.47
N ILE A 860 -41.09 -26.59 -47.40
CA ILE A 860 -41.56 -26.04 -48.67
C ILE A 860 -42.67 -25.00 -48.44
N ASP A 861 -43.66 -25.31 -47.60
CA ASP A 861 -44.77 -24.40 -47.27
C ASP A 861 -44.28 -23.11 -46.59
N LEU A 862 -43.22 -23.21 -45.77
CA LEU A 862 -42.58 -22.05 -45.14
C LEU A 862 -41.91 -21.13 -46.18
N PHE A 863 -41.28 -21.70 -47.20
CA PHE A 863 -40.73 -20.90 -48.30
C PHE A 863 -41.85 -20.28 -49.15
N GLU A 864 -42.92 -21.02 -49.44
CA GLU A 864 -44.05 -20.54 -50.24
C GLU A 864 -44.76 -19.35 -49.57
N LYS A 865 -45.01 -19.41 -48.26
CA LYS A 865 -45.62 -18.29 -47.49
C LYS A 865 -44.77 -17.02 -47.46
N ASN A 866 -43.45 -17.14 -47.60
CA ASN A 866 -42.52 -16.01 -47.55
C ASN A 866 -42.07 -15.54 -48.95
N TYR A 867 -42.52 -16.22 -50.01
CA TYR A 867 -42.31 -15.84 -51.40
C TYR A 867 -43.46 -14.92 -51.82
N GLU A 868 -43.22 -13.61 -51.83
CA GLU A 868 -44.21 -12.63 -52.29
C GLU A 868 -44.32 -12.72 -53.82
N PHE A 869 -45.39 -13.33 -54.34
CA PHE A 869 -45.79 -13.17 -55.74
C PHE A 869 -46.38 -11.77 -55.93
N PRO A 870 -45.94 -10.97 -56.90
CA PRO A 870 -46.59 -9.70 -57.20
C PRO A 870 -48.05 -9.98 -57.64
N SER A 871 -49.03 -9.74 -56.77
CA SER A 871 -50.44 -9.95 -57.12
C SER A 871 -50.96 -8.80 -57.97
N SER A 872 -51.50 -9.11 -59.13
CA SER A 872 -52.27 -8.23 -60.00
C SER A 872 -53.58 -7.76 -59.35
N LYS A 873 -53.82 -6.45 -59.28
CA LYS A 873 -55.16 -5.84 -59.24
C LYS A 873 -55.18 -4.42 -59.84
N PRO A 874 -56.32 -3.97 -60.38
CA PRO A 874 -56.41 -3.02 -61.48
C PRO A 874 -56.40 -1.54 -61.08
N SER A 875 -56.06 -0.73 -62.09
CA SER A 875 -56.09 0.72 -62.23
C SER A 875 -57.25 1.48 -61.56
N GLU A 876 -56.95 2.65 -60.97
CA GLU A 876 -57.58 3.93 -61.35
C GLU A 876 -56.83 5.17 -60.83
N SER A 877 -56.62 6.13 -61.75
CA SER A 877 -56.36 7.60 -61.63
C SER A 877 -55.13 8.09 -60.86
N GLU A 878 -54.04 8.48 -61.53
CA GLU A 878 -53.79 9.76 -62.23
C GLU A 878 -53.36 10.93 -61.31
N VAL A 879 -52.16 11.49 -61.56
CA VAL A 879 -51.94 12.84 -62.15
C VAL A 879 -50.51 13.37 -61.83
N LYS A 880 -49.74 13.53 -62.92
CA LYS A 880 -48.67 14.51 -63.26
C LYS A 880 -47.36 14.52 -62.48
N GLU A 881 -46.26 14.08 -63.09
CA GLU A 881 -45.42 14.81 -64.08
C GLU A 881 -44.85 16.14 -63.57
N LYS A 882 -43.51 16.22 -63.55
CA LYS A 882 -42.76 17.18 -64.37
C LYS A 882 -41.31 16.73 -64.56
N HIS A 883 -41.00 16.39 -65.82
CA HIS A 883 -39.68 16.38 -66.41
C HIS A 883 -38.94 17.72 -66.21
N ILE A 884 -37.61 17.70 -66.25
CA ILE A 884 -36.77 18.45 -67.21
C ILE A 884 -35.41 17.74 -67.32
N ALA A 885 -34.99 17.50 -68.56
CA ALA A 885 -33.72 16.95 -68.99
C ALA A 885 -32.66 18.05 -69.17
N PHE A 886 -31.37 17.69 -69.15
CA PHE A 886 -30.37 18.31 -70.04
C PHE A 886 -29.26 17.30 -70.40
N GLU A 887 -29.17 17.07 -71.71
CA GLU A 887 -28.08 16.56 -72.56
C GLU A 887 -26.67 17.12 -72.19
N SER A 888 -25.51 16.63 -72.63
CA SER A 888 -25.07 15.59 -73.58
C SER A 888 -23.53 15.46 -73.44
N LYS A 889 -22.97 14.29 -73.78
CA LYS A 889 -21.96 14.08 -74.84
C LYS A 889 -21.23 12.74 -74.69
N GLU A 890 -21.49 11.87 -75.67
CA GLU A 890 -20.57 11.07 -76.50
C GLU A 890 -19.24 10.61 -75.83
N GLU A 891 -18.85 9.33 -75.88
CA GLU A 891 -18.48 8.64 -77.12
C GLU A 891 -18.83 7.14 -77.18
N GLU A 892 -18.94 6.72 -78.43
CA GLU A 892 -19.35 5.47 -79.06
C GLU A 892 -18.56 4.20 -78.64
N LYS A 893 -19.29 3.08 -78.45
CA LYS A 893 -19.39 2.02 -79.47
C LYS A 893 -20.24 0.85 -78.96
N LYS A 894 -21.43 0.72 -79.54
CA LYS A 894 -22.13 -0.55 -79.73
C LYS A 894 -22.53 -0.62 -81.20
N GLU A 895 -22.15 -1.69 -81.88
CA GLU A 895 -22.88 -2.16 -83.05
C GLU A 895 -23.91 -3.21 -82.59
N THR A 896 -25.16 -2.74 -82.60
CA THR A 896 -26.46 -3.34 -83.00
C THR A 896 -26.53 -4.76 -83.63
N PRO A 897 -27.73 -5.36 -83.85
CA PRO A 897 -29.09 -4.99 -83.39
C PRO A 897 -30.02 -6.17 -83.00
N ALA A 898 -31.15 -5.77 -82.38
CA ALA A 898 -32.51 -6.28 -82.56
C ALA A 898 -32.88 -7.72 -82.15
N GLU A 899 -33.79 -7.82 -81.18
CA GLU A 899 -35.17 -8.23 -81.48
C GLU A 899 -36.16 -7.70 -80.42
N GLY A 900 -37.39 -7.44 -80.88
CA GLY A 900 -38.41 -6.62 -80.23
C GLY A 900 -39.20 -7.29 -79.08
N PRO A 901 -40.28 -6.62 -78.64
CA PRO A 901 -40.84 -6.74 -77.30
C PRO A 901 -41.79 -7.93 -77.15
N GLN A 902 -41.63 -8.72 -76.09
CA GLN A 902 -42.64 -9.70 -75.66
C GLN A 902 -43.04 -9.44 -74.21
N SER A 903 -44.33 -9.10 -74.06
CA SER A 903 -45.24 -9.27 -72.93
C SER A 903 -44.63 -9.49 -71.53
N ASP A 904 -44.87 -8.51 -70.64
CA ASP A 904 -44.51 -8.53 -69.21
C ASP A 904 -45.16 -9.69 -68.40
N ASP A 905 -46.11 -10.45 -68.96
CA ASP A 905 -46.76 -11.61 -68.30
C ASP A 905 -45.92 -12.91 -68.34
N SER A 906 -44.85 -13.00 -69.15
CA SER A 906 -44.05 -14.25 -69.26
C SER A 906 -43.00 -14.39 -68.15
N ARG A 907 -42.44 -13.28 -67.64
CA ARG A 907 -41.37 -13.31 -66.64
C ARG A 907 -41.83 -13.69 -65.24
N ASP A 908 -43.10 -13.46 -64.90
CA ASP A 908 -43.66 -13.82 -63.60
C ASP A 908 -44.03 -15.31 -63.53
N ASN A 909 -44.50 -15.90 -64.64
CA ASN A 909 -44.66 -17.35 -64.75
C ASN A 909 -43.31 -18.08 -64.70
N ASP A 910 -42.26 -17.55 -65.33
CA ASP A 910 -40.92 -18.14 -65.31
C ASP A 910 -40.34 -18.24 -63.89
N LYS A 911 -40.54 -17.22 -63.04
CA LYS A 911 -40.06 -17.23 -61.64
C LYS A 911 -40.88 -18.15 -60.74
N GLU A 912 -42.19 -18.24 -60.97
CA GLU A 912 -43.04 -19.20 -60.25
C GLU A 912 -42.70 -20.65 -60.65
N GLU A 913 -42.39 -20.90 -61.93
CA GLU A 913 -41.88 -22.18 -62.39
C GLU A 913 -40.48 -22.50 -61.82
N GLU A 914 -39.60 -21.51 -61.71
CA GLU A 914 -38.27 -21.66 -61.10
C GLU A 914 -38.36 -21.98 -59.60
N PHE A 915 -39.26 -21.32 -58.86
CA PHE A 915 -39.53 -21.65 -57.46
C PHE A 915 -40.05 -23.10 -57.32
N LYS A 916 -41.03 -23.49 -58.14
CA LYS A 916 -41.56 -24.87 -58.16
C LYS A 916 -40.47 -25.89 -58.53
N LYS A 917 -39.53 -25.54 -59.41
CA LYS A 917 -38.37 -26.38 -59.74
C LYS A 917 -37.42 -26.54 -58.55
N ASN A 918 -37.06 -25.44 -57.87
CA ASN A 918 -36.21 -25.47 -56.69
C ASN A 918 -36.83 -26.28 -55.52
N CYS A 919 -38.16 -26.19 -55.32
CA CYS A 919 -38.87 -27.01 -54.33
C CYS A 919 -38.84 -28.51 -54.69
N LYS A 920 -38.95 -28.87 -55.98
CA LYS A 920 -38.81 -30.26 -56.44
C LYS A 920 -37.39 -30.77 -56.25
N ASP A 921 -36.38 -29.95 -56.51
CA ASP A 921 -34.97 -30.31 -56.30
C ASP A 921 -34.67 -30.53 -54.81
N LEU A 922 -35.29 -29.74 -53.92
CA LEU A 922 -35.19 -29.90 -52.47
C LEU A 922 -35.82 -31.21 -51.99
N HIS A 923 -37.01 -31.54 -52.50
CA HIS A 923 -37.68 -32.81 -52.23
C HIS A 923 -36.84 -34.01 -52.71
N ALA A 924 -36.26 -33.92 -53.91
CA ALA A 924 -35.36 -34.94 -54.45
C ALA A 924 -34.06 -35.07 -53.63
N TYR A 925 -33.49 -33.96 -53.16
CA TYR A 925 -32.28 -33.94 -52.34
C TYR A 925 -32.46 -34.73 -51.04
N PHE A 926 -33.53 -34.47 -50.28
CA PHE A 926 -33.78 -35.18 -49.03
C PHE A 926 -34.19 -36.64 -49.24
N SER A 927 -34.90 -36.96 -50.33
CA SER A 927 -35.22 -38.34 -50.71
C SER A 927 -33.94 -39.15 -51.03
N ARG A 928 -32.94 -38.54 -51.68
CA ARG A 928 -31.63 -39.16 -51.90
C ARG A 928 -30.86 -39.38 -50.58
N ARG A 929 -30.96 -38.47 -49.61
CA ARG A 929 -30.34 -38.66 -48.29
C ARG A 929 -30.99 -39.78 -47.49
N LEU A 930 -32.29 -39.97 -47.63
CA LEU A 930 -33.00 -41.12 -47.05
C LEU A 930 -32.47 -42.44 -47.63
N LEU A 931 -32.31 -42.53 -48.96
CA LEU A 931 -31.73 -43.70 -49.62
C LEU A 931 -30.32 -44.03 -49.08
N ILE A 932 -29.44 -43.03 -48.92
CA ILE A 932 -28.10 -43.22 -48.36
C ILE A 932 -28.16 -43.75 -46.92
N SER A 933 -29.14 -43.28 -46.14
CA SER A 933 -29.32 -43.71 -44.75
C SER A 933 -29.79 -45.18 -44.67
N LEU A 934 -30.72 -45.59 -45.54
CA LEU A 934 -31.16 -46.99 -45.67
C LEU A 934 -30.03 -47.92 -46.15
N GLN A 935 -29.19 -47.46 -47.08
CA GLN A 935 -27.99 -48.20 -47.50
C GLN A 935 -27.02 -48.44 -46.33
N LYS A 936 -26.82 -47.44 -45.47
CA LYS A 936 -25.96 -47.57 -44.27
C LYS A 936 -26.51 -48.59 -43.27
N ALA A 937 -27.82 -48.56 -42.99
CA ALA A 937 -28.47 -49.52 -42.08
C ALA A 937 -28.35 -50.96 -42.60
N THR A 938 -28.59 -51.15 -43.89
CA THR A 938 -28.48 -52.47 -44.55
C THR A 938 -27.05 -53.00 -44.51
N ARG A 939 -26.07 -52.13 -44.79
CA ARG A 939 -24.65 -52.49 -44.70
C ARG A 939 -24.25 -52.89 -43.28
N LEU A 940 -24.64 -52.10 -42.27
CA LEU A 940 -24.33 -52.38 -40.86
C LEU A 940 -24.86 -53.76 -40.43
N SER A 941 -26.06 -54.11 -40.89
CA SER A 941 -26.71 -55.37 -40.57
C SER A 941 -26.04 -56.58 -41.23
N LEU A 942 -25.63 -56.45 -42.49
CA LEU A 942 -24.87 -57.50 -43.19
C LEU A 942 -23.44 -57.66 -42.63
N ASP A 943 -22.79 -56.57 -42.24
CA ASP A 943 -21.49 -56.60 -41.56
C ASP A 943 -21.59 -57.27 -40.16
N HIS A 944 -22.76 -57.22 -39.52
CA HIS A 944 -23.01 -57.94 -38.26
C HIS A 944 -23.08 -59.46 -38.48
N ILE A 945 -23.80 -59.94 -39.51
CA ILE A 945 -23.80 -61.36 -39.91
C ILE A 945 -22.39 -61.83 -40.26
N LYS A 946 -21.63 -61.01 -41.01
CA LYS A 946 -20.25 -61.33 -41.40
C LYS A 946 -19.32 -61.57 -40.22
N ARG A 947 -19.43 -60.75 -39.17
CA ARG A 947 -18.63 -60.90 -37.96
C ARG A 947 -18.95 -62.20 -37.21
N ARG A 948 -20.23 -62.56 -37.09
CA ARG A 948 -20.66 -63.79 -36.38
C ARG A 948 -20.28 -65.07 -37.13
N MET A 949 -20.14 -65.02 -38.46
CA MET A 949 -19.70 -66.16 -39.28
C MET A 949 -18.17 -66.39 -39.31
N GLY A 950 -17.38 -65.59 -38.58
CA GLY A 950 -15.93 -65.80 -38.47
C GLY A 950 -15.10 -65.47 -39.72
N VAL A 951 -15.69 -64.80 -40.71
CA VAL A 951 -15.02 -64.45 -41.97
C VAL A 951 -13.99 -63.36 -41.68
N SER A 952 -12.69 -63.72 -41.71
CA SER A 952 -11.52 -62.86 -41.51
C SER A 952 -11.08 -62.60 -40.05
N ILE A 953 -11.41 -63.46 -39.08
CA ILE A 953 -11.00 -63.33 -37.66
C ILE A 953 -10.28 -64.62 -37.18
N LYS A 954 -9.20 -64.49 -36.39
CA LYS A 954 -8.46 -65.60 -35.76
C LYS A 954 -9.31 -66.23 -34.64
N SER A 955 -9.20 -67.54 -34.49
CA SER A 955 -10.21 -68.51 -34.02
C SER A 955 -10.60 -68.54 -32.53
N GLU A 956 -10.38 -67.50 -31.72
CA GLU A 956 -10.56 -67.61 -30.26
C GLU A 956 -11.76 -66.84 -29.66
N ASP A 957 -12.45 -65.95 -30.39
CA ASP A 957 -13.55 -65.11 -29.83
C ASP A 957 -14.90 -65.24 -30.58
N ILE A 958 -15.17 -66.36 -31.27
CA ILE A 958 -16.44 -66.55 -32.00
C ILE A 958 -17.43 -67.30 -31.09
N THR A 959 -18.52 -66.64 -30.71
CA THR A 959 -19.61 -67.31 -29.98
C THR A 959 -20.46 -68.17 -30.93
N PRO A 960 -20.55 -69.49 -30.70
CA PRO A 960 -21.39 -70.36 -31.50
C PRO A 960 -22.85 -69.99 -31.29
N PHE A 961 -23.65 -70.06 -32.36
CA PHE A 961 -25.09 -69.80 -32.28
C PHE A 961 -25.93 -70.85 -33.02
N LEU A 962 -25.30 -71.82 -33.70
CA LEU A 962 -25.95 -72.93 -34.39
C LEU A 962 -25.61 -74.25 -33.69
N LYS A 963 -26.62 -75.09 -33.48
CA LYS A 963 -26.48 -76.44 -32.90
C LYS A 963 -26.39 -77.51 -33.98
N ALA A 964 -25.45 -78.45 -33.86
CA ALA A 964 -25.36 -79.65 -34.71
C ALA A 964 -24.87 -80.87 -33.91
N GLU A 965 -25.10 -82.08 -34.44
CA GLU A 965 -24.83 -83.37 -33.79
C GLU A 965 -24.04 -84.31 -34.71
N ILE A 966 -23.22 -85.19 -34.14
CA ILE A 966 -22.47 -86.23 -34.88
C ILE A 966 -23.12 -87.60 -34.66
N HIS A 967 -23.47 -88.25 -35.76
CA HIS A 967 -24.14 -89.56 -35.79
C HIS A 967 -23.24 -90.59 -36.50
N LEU A 968 -23.28 -91.84 -36.03
CA LEU A 968 -22.62 -92.99 -36.67
C LEU A 968 -23.63 -93.71 -37.56
N ASP A 969 -23.43 -93.66 -38.87
CA ASP A 969 -24.24 -94.37 -39.87
C ASP A 969 -23.31 -95.31 -40.64
N ILE A 970 -23.11 -96.53 -40.10
CA ILE A 970 -22.06 -97.47 -40.53
C ILE A 970 -22.09 -97.67 -42.06
N PRO A 971 -20.99 -97.38 -42.78
CA PRO A 971 -19.61 -97.21 -42.29
C PRO A 971 -19.12 -95.75 -42.09
N ASN A 972 -19.99 -94.73 -42.17
CA ASN A 972 -19.61 -93.31 -42.21
C ASN A 972 -20.08 -92.50 -40.98
N LEU A 973 -19.38 -91.41 -40.67
CA LEU A 973 -19.76 -90.41 -39.66
C LEU A 973 -20.41 -89.19 -40.34
N VAL A 974 -21.60 -88.77 -39.88
CA VAL A 974 -22.39 -87.67 -40.49
C VAL A 974 -22.72 -86.59 -39.45
N ILE A 975 -22.66 -85.32 -39.87
CA ILE A 975 -23.07 -84.15 -39.07
C ILE A 975 -24.53 -83.78 -39.45
N VAL A 976 -25.39 -83.65 -38.45
CA VAL A 976 -26.82 -83.32 -38.59
C VAL A 976 -27.14 -82.05 -37.77
N PRO A 977 -27.75 -81.00 -38.35
CA PRO A 977 -28.12 -80.82 -39.75
C PRO A 977 -26.88 -80.68 -40.66
N SER A 978 -27.08 -80.92 -41.95
CA SER A 978 -25.99 -80.91 -42.92
C SER A 978 -25.39 -79.52 -43.10
N LEU A 979 -24.10 -79.45 -43.44
CA LEU A 979 -23.42 -78.17 -43.68
C LEU A 979 -24.06 -77.36 -44.84
N ASP A 980 -24.71 -78.03 -45.78
CA ASP A 980 -25.45 -77.39 -46.88
C ASP A 980 -26.76 -76.73 -46.41
N GLU A 981 -27.44 -77.30 -45.40
CA GLU A 981 -28.63 -76.70 -44.77
C GLU A 981 -28.26 -75.42 -44.01
N ILE A 982 -27.15 -75.43 -43.28
CA ILE A 982 -26.60 -74.26 -42.60
C ILE A 982 -26.28 -73.13 -43.60
N ARG A 983 -25.65 -73.46 -44.73
CA ARG A 983 -25.36 -72.49 -45.80
C ARG A 983 -26.65 -71.88 -46.36
N ASN A 984 -27.68 -72.69 -46.59
CA ASN A 984 -28.96 -72.22 -47.13
C ASN A 984 -29.68 -71.29 -46.15
N ALA A 985 -29.62 -71.55 -44.85
CA ALA A 985 -30.19 -70.68 -43.82
C ALA A 985 -29.55 -69.29 -43.80
N ILE A 986 -28.22 -69.21 -43.89
CA ILE A 986 -27.50 -67.92 -43.93
C ILE A 986 -27.88 -67.12 -45.18
N ASN A 987 -27.95 -67.77 -46.34
CA ASN A 987 -28.41 -67.12 -47.57
C ASN A 987 -29.86 -66.61 -47.44
N ARG A 988 -30.71 -67.32 -46.69
CA ARG A 988 -32.08 -66.89 -46.41
C ARG A 988 -32.14 -65.68 -45.48
N LEU A 989 -31.28 -65.59 -44.47
CA LEU A 989 -31.16 -64.42 -43.59
C LEU A 989 -30.70 -63.17 -44.36
N ILE A 990 -29.74 -63.31 -45.27
CA ILE A 990 -29.29 -62.22 -46.15
C ILE A 990 -30.47 -61.71 -47.00
N HIS A 991 -31.26 -62.63 -47.56
CA HIS A 991 -32.45 -62.26 -48.33
C HIS A 991 -33.49 -61.52 -47.46
N LEU A 992 -33.78 -61.98 -46.24
CA LEU A 992 -34.70 -61.31 -45.32
C LEU A 992 -34.24 -59.88 -44.97
N THR A 993 -32.93 -59.68 -44.78
CA THR A 993 -32.32 -58.37 -44.51
C THR A 993 -32.55 -57.38 -45.66
N LEU A 994 -32.42 -57.85 -46.91
CA LEU A 994 -32.62 -57.03 -48.09
C LEU A 994 -34.11 -56.72 -48.34
N GLU A 995 -35.00 -57.67 -48.03
CA GLU A 995 -36.45 -57.52 -48.16
C GLU A 995 -37.02 -56.36 -47.31
N VAL A 996 -36.38 -56.00 -46.19
CA VAL A 996 -36.82 -54.85 -45.38
C VAL A 996 -36.91 -53.55 -46.20
N ASN A 997 -35.98 -53.36 -47.15
CA ASN A 997 -35.98 -52.17 -48.01
C ASN A 997 -37.10 -52.18 -49.07
N ARG A 998 -37.81 -53.31 -49.28
CA ARG A 998 -39.01 -53.36 -50.13
C ARG A 998 -40.24 -52.77 -49.44
N GLY A 999 -40.26 -52.74 -48.12
CA GLY A 999 -41.37 -52.22 -47.33
C GLY A 999 -41.37 -50.71 -47.13
N VAL A 1000 -40.24 -50.04 -47.39
CA VAL A 1000 -40.14 -48.57 -47.31
C VAL A 1000 -40.54 -47.95 -48.65
N ALA A 1001 -41.66 -47.23 -48.67
CA ALA A 1001 -42.17 -46.61 -49.90
C ALA A 1001 -41.39 -45.34 -50.28
N GLN A 1002 -41.23 -45.12 -51.58
CA GLN A 1002 -40.72 -43.85 -52.12
C GLN A 1002 -41.75 -42.72 -51.94
N TRP A 1003 -41.27 -41.52 -51.63
CA TRP A 1003 -42.07 -40.32 -51.40
C TRP A 1003 -42.97 -39.96 -52.59
N GLY A 1004 -44.10 -39.30 -52.33
CA GLY A 1004 -45.11 -38.93 -53.33
C GLY A 1004 -46.23 -39.96 -53.58
N GLN A 1005 -46.26 -41.07 -52.82
CA GLN A 1005 -47.24 -42.17 -52.98
C GLN A 1005 -48.31 -42.24 -51.88
N ARG A 1006 -48.52 -41.15 -51.14
CA ARG A 1006 -49.39 -41.06 -49.93
C ARG A 1006 -50.83 -41.54 -50.14
N HIS A 1007 -51.41 -41.29 -51.32
CA HIS A 1007 -52.78 -41.68 -51.65
C HIS A 1007 -52.94 -43.20 -51.84
N LEU A 1008 -51.87 -43.89 -52.22
CA LEU A 1008 -51.84 -45.36 -52.36
C LEU A 1008 -51.58 -46.04 -50.99
N GLN A 1009 -50.71 -45.49 -50.14
CA GLN A 1009 -50.44 -46.03 -48.79
C GLN A 1009 -51.66 -45.96 -47.84
N LYS A 1010 -52.42 -44.85 -47.84
CA LYS A 1010 -53.66 -44.75 -47.05
C LYS A 1010 -54.76 -45.73 -47.47
N SER A 1011 -54.68 -46.28 -48.69
CA SER A 1011 -55.62 -47.30 -49.18
C SER A 1011 -55.28 -48.72 -48.73
N ILE A 1012 -53.99 -49.00 -48.46
CA ILE A 1012 -53.49 -50.32 -48.07
C ILE A 1012 -53.65 -50.56 -46.56
N LEU A 1013 -53.57 -49.51 -45.72
CA LEU A 1013 -53.77 -49.57 -44.26
C LEU A 1013 -55.25 -49.75 -43.83
N LYS A 1014 -56.21 -49.91 -44.75
CA LYS A 1014 -57.66 -49.97 -44.45
C LYS A 1014 -58.32 -51.37 -44.57
N THR A 1015 -57.54 -52.44 -44.62
CA THR A 1015 -58.00 -53.85 -44.69
C THR A 1015 -57.17 -54.62 -43.66
N GLU A 1016 -57.65 -55.27 -42.59
CA GLU A 1016 -58.92 -55.94 -42.19
C GLU A 1016 -59.01 -56.01 -40.63
N PRO A 1017 -59.98 -56.68 -39.94
CA PRO A 1017 -61.37 -57.06 -40.29
C PRO A 1017 -62.44 -56.50 -39.32
N GLY A 1018 -63.70 -56.43 -39.77
CA GLY A 1018 -64.88 -56.66 -38.91
C GLY A 1018 -65.70 -55.47 -38.36
N THR A 1019 -66.91 -55.33 -38.93
CA THR A 1019 -68.19 -54.88 -38.31
C THR A 1019 -68.66 -53.41 -38.45
N GLN A 1020 -69.44 -53.20 -39.53
CA GLN A 1020 -70.75 -52.52 -39.64
C GLN A 1020 -70.95 -51.00 -39.39
N GLN A 1021 -71.52 -50.39 -40.44
CA GLN A 1021 -72.50 -49.27 -40.52
C GLN A 1021 -71.99 -47.83 -40.30
N ALA A 1022 -72.43 -46.77 -41.01
CA ALA A 1022 -73.07 -46.56 -42.31
C ALA A 1022 -73.18 -45.02 -42.54
N SER A 1023 -72.85 -44.55 -43.77
CA SER A 1023 -73.53 -43.44 -44.49
C SER A 1023 -73.29 -41.98 -43.97
N LYS A 1024 -73.24 -40.85 -44.70
CA LYS A 1024 -73.52 -40.27 -46.06
C LYS A 1024 -72.64 -38.97 -46.15
N GLY A 1025 -72.31 -38.28 -47.25
CA GLY A 1025 -72.72 -38.25 -48.67
C GLY A 1025 -72.46 -36.84 -49.26
N PHE A 1026 -72.43 -36.73 -50.61
CA PHE A 1026 -72.45 -35.54 -51.50
C PHE A 1026 -71.12 -34.77 -51.76
N GLY A 1027 -70.69 -34.40 -52.98
CA GLY A 1027 -71.20 -34.55 -54.36
C GLY A 1027 -70.99 -33.27 -55.22
N LEU A 1028 -70.75 -33.44 -56.54
CA LEU A 1028 -70.66 -32.45 -57.68
C LEU A 1028 -69.29 -31.77 -57.97
N GLN A 1029 -68.82 -31.53 -59.21
CA GLN A 1029 -69.21 -31.93 -60.58
C GLN A 1029 -68.05 -31.61 -61.58
N ARG A 1030 -67.95 -32.41 -62.65
CA ARG A 1030 -66.97 -32.37 -63.77
C ARG A 1030 -67.21 -31.25 -64.79
N LYS A 1031 -66.14 -30.82 -65.49
CA LYS A 1031 -66.15 -30.55 -66.96
C LYS A 1031 -64.88 -31.08 -67.64
N LYS A 1032 -65.08 -31.60 -68.86
CA LYS A 1032 -64.18 -32.44 -69.69
C LYS A 1032 -63.45 -31.60 -70.76
N ALA A 1033 -62.27 -32.04 -71.18
CA ALA A 1033 -61.83 -32.00 -72.57
C ALA A 1033 -61.00 -33.26 -72.91
N LYS A 1034 -61.30 -33.87 -74.06
CA LYS A 1034 -60.84 -35.19 -74.57
C LYS A 1034 -59.68 -35.04 -75.56
N LYS A 1035 -58.79 -36.05 -75.59
CA LYS A 1035 -58.20 -36.77 -76.76
C LYS A 1035 -57.32 -37.88 -76.14
N GLY A 1036 -57.70 -39.17 -76.11
CA GLY A 1036 -57.71 -40.18 -77.19
C GLY A 1036 -56.27 -40.67 -77.44
N GLU A 1037 -55.82 -41.92 -77.39
CA GLU A 1037 -56.26 -43.32 -77.19
C GLU A 1037 -54.99 -44.04 -76.62
N LYS A 1038 -54.96 -45.17 -75.90
CA LYS A 1038 -55.60 -46.48 -76.07
C LYS A 1038 -55.73 -47.15 -74.69
N VAL A 1039 -56.81 -47.90 -74.57
CA VAL A 1039 -57.09 -48.85 -73.48
C VAL A 1039 -56.43 -50.18 -73.82
N THR A 1040 -55.67 -50.72 -72.88
CA THR A 1040 -55.63 -52.17 -72.61
C THR A 1040 -55.84 -52.33 -71.12
N ASP A 1041 -56.94 -53.01 -70.78
CA ASP A 1041 -57.22 -53.59 -69.48
C ASP A 1041 -56.00 -54.38 -68.99
N ASP A 1042 -55.54 -54.07 -67.78
CA ASP A 1042 -54.94 -55.05 -66.89
C ASP A 1042 -54.99 -54.50 -65.47
N THR A 1043 -55.93 -55.04 -64.70
CA THR A 1043 -56.02 -54.96 -63.24
C THR A 1043 -54.76 -55.55 -62.61
N VAL A 1044 -53.69 -54.76 -62.57
CA VAL A 1044 -52.51 -55.02 -61.75
C VAL A 1044 -52.59 -54.09 -60.54
N VAL A 1045 -52.74 -54.68 -59.36
CA VAL A 1045 -52.44 -54.01 -58.08
C VAL A 1045 -51.05 -53.40 -58.22
N ARG A 1046 -50.98 -52.08 -58.44
CA ARG A 1046 -49.71 -51.34 -58.56
C ARG A 1046 -48.96 -51.48 -57.24
N LYS A 1047 -48.01 -52.41 -57.17
CA LYS A 1047 -47.04 -52.50 -56.06
C LYS A 1047 -46.40 -51.13 -55.88
N LEU A 1048 -46.39 -50.62 -54.65
CA LEU A 1048 -45.72 -49.37 -54.29
C LEU A 1048 -44.26 -49.41 -54.75
N LYS A 1049 -43.76 -48.31 -55.32
CA LYS A 1049 -42.32 -48.18 -55.60
C LYS A 1049 -41.59 -48.02 -54.27
N ASN A 1050 -40.53 -48.81 -54.07
CA ASN A 1050 -39.76 -48.89 -52.83
C ASN A 1050 -38.28 -48.56 -53.06
N PHE A 1051 -37.50 -48.45 -51.98
CA PHE A 1051 -36.06 -48.14 -52.06
C PHE A 1051 -35.17 -49.36 -52.31
N TYR A 1052 -35.75 -50.55 -52.52
CA TYR A 1052 -35.02 -51.81 -52.66
C TYR A 1052 -33.98 -51.82 -53.78
N THR A 1053 -34.33 -51.39 -54.99
CA THR A 1053 -33.40 -51.41 -56.14
C THR A 1053 -32.17 -50.55 -55.87
N GLY A 1054 -32.35 -49.36 -55.30
CA GLY A 1054 -31.26 -48.45 -54.95
C GLY A 1054 -30.38 -48.96 -53.80
N VAL A 1055 -30.87 -49.86 -52.95
CA VAL A 1055 -30.06 -50.50 -51.90
C VAL A 1055 -29.35 -51.75 -52.42
N ALA A 1056 -30.05 -52.59 -53.19
CA ALA A 1056 -29.52 -53.85 -53.71
C ALA A 1056 -28.41 -53.66 -54.76
N GLU A 1057 -28.47 -52.60 -55.56
CA GLU A 1057 -27.45 -52.26 -56.57
C GLU A 1057 -26.20 -51.61 -55.97
N ASN A 1058 -26.16 -51.38 -54.66
CA ASN A 1058 -24.99 -50.77 -54.02
C ASN A 1058 -23.80 -51.74 -54.02
N GLU A 1059 -22.70 -51.33 -54.65
CA GLU A 1059 -21.48 -52.13 -54.82
C GLU A 1059 -20.90 -52.63 -53.48
N ALA A 1060 -20.98 -51.84 -52.41
CA ALA A 1060 -20.47 -52.23 -51.10
C ALA A 1060 -21.33 -53.33 -50.44
N ILE A 1061 -22.65 -53.28 -50.63
CA ILE A 1061 -23.59 -54.29 -50.12
C ILE A 1061 -23.42 -55.59 -50.91
N ALA A 1062 -23.33 -55.52 -52.24
CA ALA A 1062 -23.10 -56.68 -53.10
C ALA A 1062 -21.79 -57.43 -52.74
N LYS A 1063 -20.70 -56.70 -52.46
CA LYS A 1063 -19.42 -57.29 -52.02
C LYS A 1063 -19.54 -58.07 -50.70
N ILE A 1064 -20.32 -57.56 -49.73
CA ILE A 1064 -20.50 -58.24 -48.43
C ILE A 1064 -21.32 -59.54 -48.60
N ILE A 1065 -22.35 -59.51 -49.44
CA ILE A 1065 -23.18 -60.69 -49.75
C ILE A 1065 -22.33 -61.81 -50.36
N VAL A 1066 -21.48 -61.51 -51.34
CA VAL A 1066 -20.60 -62.50 -51.98
C VAL A 1066 -19.64 -63.14 -50.97
N LEU A 1067 -19.06 -62.34 -50.07
CA LEU A 1067 -18.16 -62.85 -49.02
C LEU A 1067 -18.87 -63.72 -47.99
N LEU A 1068 -20.13 -63.41 -47.67
CA LEU A 1068 -20.93 -64.20 -46.74
C LEU A 1068 -21.33 -65.55 -47.34
N SER A 1069 -21.68 -65.61 -48.63
CA SER A 1069 -22.04 -66.85 -49.29
C SER A 1069 -20.85 -67.80 -49.50
N SER A 1070 -19.62 -67.28 -49.62
CA SER A 1070 -18.40 -68.12 -49.70
C SER A 1070 -17.91 -68.64 -48.34
N ALA A 1071 -18.26 -67.98 -47.24
CA ALA A 1071 -17.93 -68.40 -45.87
C ALA A 1071 -18.40 -69.83 -45.54
N GLY A 1072 -19.54 -70.27 -46.10
CA GLY A 1072 -20.05 -71.63 -45.88
C GLY A 1072 -19.09 -72.73 -46.35
N ASN A 1073 -18.20 -72.46 -47.32
CA ASN A 1073 -17.26 -73.46 -47.83
C ASN A 1073 -16.08 -73.71 -46.88
N SER A 1074 -15.62 -72.69 -46.14
CA SER A 1074 -14.52 -72.88 -45.19
C SER A 1074 -14.93 -73.69 -43.95
N LEU A 1075 -16.22 -73.70 -43.61
CA LEU A 1075 -16.77 -74.56 -42.57
C LEU A 1075 -16.69 -76.05 -42.94
N LYS A 1076 -16.77 -76.39 -44.23
CA LYS A 1076 -16.71 -77.79 -44.71
C LYS A 1076 -15.33 -78.41 -44.56
N GLU A 1077 -14.27 -77.65 -44.82
CA GLU A 1077 -12.89 -78.11 -44.67
C GLU A 1077 -12.57 -78.42 -43.20
N ARG A 1078 -12.92 -77.50 -42.28
CA ARG A 1078 -12.72 -77.69 -40.83
C ARG A 1078 -13.54 -78.84 -40.24
N ALA A 1079 -14.76 -79.05 -40.72
CA ALA A 1079 -15.58 -80.19 -40.29
C ALA A 1079 -14.97 -81.54 -40.69
N GLY A 1080 -14.28 -81.60 -41.84
CA GLY A 1080 -13.56 -82.79 -42.27
C GLY A 1080 -12.39 -83.18 -41.36
N GLU A 1081 -11.63 -82.19 -40.87
CA GLU A 1081 -10.51 -82.42 -39.94
C GLU A 1081 -10.99 -83.02 -38.61
N VAL A 1082 -12.10 -82.52 -38.06
CA VAL A 1082 -12.67 -83.02 -36.79
C VAL A 1082 -13.17 -84.46 -36.91
N LEU A 1083 -13.71 -84.85 -38.07
CA LEU A 1083 -14.20 -86.21 -38.28
C LEU A 1083 -13.05 -87.25 -38.36
N GLN A 1084 -11.84 -86.86 -38.78
CA GLN A 1084 -10.66 -87.75 -38.82
C GLN A 1084 -10.19 -88.19 -37.42
N GLU A 1085 -10.44 -87.39 -36.37
CA GLU A 1085 -10.04 -87.74 -34.99
C GLU A 1085 -10.73 -89.02 -34.48
N PHE A 1086 -11.84 -89.42 -35.09
CA PHE A 1086 -12.60 -90.62 -34.72
C PHE A 1086 -12.17 -91.88 -35.49
N ASP A 1087 -11.23 -91.79 -36.44
CA ASP A 1087 -10.74 -92.94 -37.22
C ASP A 1087 -10.10 -94.03 -36.36
N LYS A 1088 -9.62 -93.73 -35.14
CA LYS A 1088 -9.08 -94.71 -34.20
C LYS A 1088 -10.05 -95.81 -33.78
N TYR A 1089 -11.36 -95.57 -33.85
CA TYR A 1089 -12.39 -96.54 -33.46
C TYR A 1089 -12.93 -97.35 -34.65
N LYS A 1090 -12.35 -97.16 -35.84
CA LYS A 1090 -12.84 -97.69 -37.10
C LYS A 1090 -12.99 -99.20 -37.12
N GLU A 1091 -12.10 -99.91 -36.43
CA GLU A 1091 -12.14 -101.38 -36.27
C GLU A 1091 -13.51 -101.90 -35.82
N LEU A 1092 -14.20 -101.17 -34.92
CA LEU A 1092 -15.49 -101.59 -34.36
C LEU A 1092 -16.62 -101.65 -35.39
N TRP A 1093 -16.55 -100.87 -36.47
CA TRP A 1093 -17.61 -100.78 -37.49
C TRP A 1093 -17.14 -101.15 -38.90
N THR A 1094 -15.87 -101.54 -39.09
CA THR A 1094 -15.36 -102.04 -40.38
C THR A 1094 -15.15 -103.55 -40.44
N GLU A 1095 -14.92 -104.24 -39.30
CA GLU A 1095 -14.75 -105.71 -39.27
C GLU A 1095 -16.07 -106.44 -38.95
N ASP A 1096 -16.24 -107.68 -39.43
CA ASP A 1096 -17.45 -108.49 -39.21
C ASP A 1096 -17.28 -109.47 -38.04
N LYS A 1097 -18.22 -109.42 -37.08
CA LYS A 1097 -18.15 -110.07 -35.76
C LYS A 1097 -18.02 -111.59 -35.84
N ASP A 1098 -18.73 -112.21 -36.77
CA ASP A 1098 -18.77 -113.66 -36.89
C ASP A 1098 -17.49 -114.20 -37.55
N THR A 1099 -16.92 -113.48 -38.52
CA THR A 1099 -15.68 -113.91 -39.19
C THR A 1099 -14.45 -113.92 -38.27
N LYS A 1100 -14.37 -113.00 -37.31
CA LYS A 1100 -13.24 -112.94 -36.36
C LYS A 1100 -13.28 -114.05 -35.31
N PHE A 1101 -14.47 -114.47 -34.86
CA PHE A 1101 -14.62 -115.42 -33.74
C PHE A 1101 -15.16 -116.81 -34.12
N GLN A 1102 -16.18 -116.97 -34.98
CA GLN A 1102 -16.71 -118.31 -35.32
C GLN A 1102 -15.75 -119.14 -36.20
N ALA A 1103 -14.99 -118.47 -37.06
CA ALA A 1103 -14.20 -119.12 -38.12
C ALA A 1103 -12.72 -119.29 -37.77
N SER A 1104 -12.33 -118.93 -36.55
CA SER A 1104 -10.99 -119.03 -35.97
C SER A 1104 -9.85 -119.53 -36.89
N GLU A 1105 -8.84 -118.71 -37.07
CA GLU A 1105 -7.60 -119.04 -36.37
C GLU A 1105 -7.77 -119.02 -34.83
N PHE A 1106 -8.49 -118.08 -34.22
CA PHE A 1106 -8.59 -117.90 -32.75
C PHE A 1106 -9.09 -119.10 -31.89
N PHE A 1107 -10.36 -119.55 -31.99
CA PHE A 1107 -10.86 -120.77 -31.33
C PHE A 1107 -10.36 -122.12 -31.89
N ALA A 1108 -9.77 -122.17 -33.09
CA ALA A 1108 -9.20 -123.38 -33.68
C ALA A 1108 -7.86 -123.75 -33.02
N THR A 1109 -7.18 -122.76 -32.42
CA THR A 1109 -5.98 -122.96 -31.59
C THR A 1109 -6.27 -123.57 -30.22
N ASP A 1110 -7.53 -123.89 -29.89
CA ASP A 1110 -7.98 -124.36 -28.56
C ASP A 1110 -7.42 -123.45 -27.45
N PRO A 1111 -7.77 -122.14 -27.49
CA PRO A 1111 -7.11 -121.13 -26.69
C PRO A 1111 -7.33 -121.36 -25.21
N SER A 1112 -6.29 -121.08 -24.42
CA SER A 1112 -6.39 -121.22 -22.98
C SER A 1112 -7.34 -120.19 -22.40
N LEU A 1113 -7.91 -120.48 -21.23
CA LEU A 1113 -8.82 -119.60 -20.50
C LEU A 1113 -8.21 -118.19 -20.23
N SER A 1114 -6.89 -118.06 -20.25
CA SER A 1114 -6.18 -116.78 -20.09
C SER A 1114 -6.24 -115.88 -21.34
N GLU A 1115 -6.15 -116.47 -22.54
CA GLU A 1115 -6.11 -115.73 -23.80
C GLU A 1115 -7.48 -115.12 -24.14
N ILE A 1116 -8.56 -115.85 -23.85
CA ILE A 1116 -9.93 -115.35 -24.01
C ILE A 1116 -10.19 -114.17 -23.05
N LYS A 1117 -9.57 -114.17 -21.86
CA LYS A 1117 -9.71 -113.09 -20.88
C LYS A 1117 -9.00 -111.81 -21.34
N GLU A 1118 -7.86 -111.91 -22.01
CA GLU A 1118 -7.13 -110.75 -22.54
C GLU A 1118 -7.92 -110.03 -23.65
N GLU A 1119 -8.58 -110.78 -24.54
CA GLU A 1119 -9.39 -110.19 -25.62
C GLU A 1119 -10.64 -109.48 -25.09
N ILE A 1120 -11.27 -109.99 -24.02
CA ILE A 1120 -12.38 -109.30 -23.34
C ILE A 1120 -11.90 -107.97 -22.73
N VAL A 1121 -10.72 -107.97 -22.10
CA VAL A 1121 -10.11 -106.76 -21.53
C VAL A 1121 -9.81 -105.72 -22.62
N HIS A 1122 -9.38 -106.12 -23.82
CA HIS A 1122 -9.16 -105.20 -24.94
C HIS A 1122 -10.43 -104.40 -25.29
N TYR A 1123 -11.58 -105.06 -25.44
CA TYR A 1123 -12.85 -104.36 -25.69
C TYR A 1123 -13.37 -103.57 -24.47
N ASP A 1124 -12.95 -103.92 -23.23
CA ASP A 1124 -13.19 -103.08 -22.04
C ASP A 1124 -12.43 -101.75 -22.12
N THR A 1125 -11.18 -101.76 -22.59
CA THR A 1125 -10.40 -100.52 -22.74
C THR A 1125 -11.04 -99.54 -23.73
N PHE A 1126 -11.60 -100.02 -24.85
CA PHE A 1126 -12.35 -99.16 -25.76
C PHE A 1126 -13.58 -98.52 -25.10
N GLU A 1127 -14.30 -99.26 -24.25
CA GLU A 1127 -15.45 -98.73 -23.54
C GLU A 1127 -15.05 -97.66 -22.50
N GLU A 1128 -13.87 -97.79 -21.87
CA GLU A 1128 -13.30 -96.74 -21.02
C GLU A 1128 -12.88 -95.50 -21.81
N GLU A 1129 -12.23 -95.66 -22.95
CA GLU A 1129 -11.86 -94.52 -23.80
C GLU A 1129 -13.09 -93.76 -24.31
N MET A 1130 -14.16 -94.47 -24.68
CA MET A 1130 -15.42 -93.86 -25.09
C MET A 1130 -16.06 -93.02 -23.99
N LYS A 1131 -15.94 -93.42 -22.71
CA LYS A 1131 -16.39 -92.60 -21.57
C LYS A 1131 -15.67 -91.26 -21.52
N ASN A 1132 -14.44 -91.17 -21.98
CA ASN A 1132 -13.59 -89.97 -21.92
C ASN A 1132 -13.73 -89.02 -23.12
N LEU A 1133 -14.55 -89.35 -24.14
CA LEU A 1133 -14.81 -88.44 -25.26
C LEU A 1133 -15.55 -87.16 -24.79
N LYS A 1134 -15.08 -85.99 -25.27
CA LYS A 1134 -15.68 -84.68 -24.96
C LYS A 1134 -17.13 -84.61 -25.48
N PRO A 1135 -18.11 -84.15 -24.68
CA PRO A 1135 -19.53 -84.14 -25.06
C PRO A 1135 -19.87 -83.10 -26.15
N VAL A 1136 -19.08 -82.03 -26.25
CA VAL A 1136 -19.28 -80.93 -27.20
C VAL A 1136 -17.94 -80.52 -27.81
N ILE A 1137 -17.92 -80.32 -29.13
CA ILE A 1137 -16.80 -79.84 -29.93
C ILE A 1137 -17.21 -78.53 -30.61
N LEU A 1138 -16.42 -77.47 -30.43
CA LEU A 1138 -16.72 -76.15 -30.99
C LEU A 1138 -16.11 -76.00 -32.38
N LEU A 1139 -16.96 -75.78 -33.39
CA LEU A 1139 -16.55 -75.54 -34.78
C LEU A 1139 -16.96 -74.12 -35.21
N GLY A 1140 -16.27 -73.12 -34.66
CA GLY A 1140 -16.52 -71.71 -34.93
C GLY A 1140 -17.96 -71.30 -34.58
N PRO A 1141 -18.83 -71.00 -35.58
CA PRO A 1141 -20.23 -70.66 -35.33
C PRO A 1141 -21.13 -71.85 -34.97
N ILE A 1142 -20.64 -73.10 -35.07
CA ILE A 1142 -21.40 -74.33 -34.83
C ILE A 1142 -20.91 -75.05 -33.55
N GLU A 1143 -21.85 -75.50 -32.73
CA GLU A 1143 -21.61 -76.36 -31.57
C GLU A 1143 -21.96 -77.83 -31.91
N LEU A 1144 -20.96 -78.70 -32.03
CA LEU A 1144 -21.10 -80.12 -32.39
C LEU A 1144 -21.23 -81.02 -31.17
N HIS A 1145 -22.33 -81.76 -31.05
CA HIS A 1145 -22.58 -82.68 -29.95
C HIS A 1145 -22.21 -84.13 -30.32
N THR A 1146 -21.43 -84.80 -29.46
CA THR A 1146 -20.92 -86.18 -29.68
C THR A 1146 -21.73 -87.26 -28.96
N GLY A 1147 -22.79 -86.89 -28.25
CA GLY A 1147 -23.62 -87.80 -27.44
C GLY A 1147 -24.19 -89.00 -28.21
N PRO A 1148 -24.83 -88.81 -29.38
CA PRO A 1148 -25.34 -89.91 -30.20
C PRO A 1148 -24.24 -90.88 -30.64
N LEU A 1149 -23.11 -90.35 -31.13
CA LEU A 1149 -21.93 -91.13 -31.51
C LEU A 1149 -21.39 -91.99 -30.35
N LYS A 1150 -21.21 -91.41 -29.16
CA LYS A 1150 -20.74 -92.12 -27.97
C LYS A 1150 -21.64 -93.29 -27.58
N THR A 1151 -22.95 -93.11 -27.73
CA THR A 1151 -23.93 -94.15 -27.43
C THR A 1151 -23.86 -95.28 -28.45
N ALA A 1152 -23.77 -94.95 -29.74
CA ALA A 1152 -23.64 -95.94 -30.81
C ALA A 1152 -22.37 -96.79 -30.69
N LEU A 1153 -21.22 -96.15 -30.44
CA LEU A 1153 -19.95 -96.86 -30.27
C LEU A 1153 -19.93 -97.80 -29.06
N LYS A 1154 -20.55 -97.40 -27.95
CA LYS A 1154 -20.67 -98.22 -26.74
C LYS A 1154 -21.51 -99.48 -26.97
N ILE A 1155 -22.62 -99.35 -27.71
CA ILE A 1155 -23.47 -100.49 -28.07
C ILE A 1155 -22.67 -101.48 -28.91
N GLU A 1156 -21.88 -100.97 -29.86
CA GLU A 1156 -21.09 -101.81 -30.74
C GLU A 1156 -20.00 -102.56 -29.96
N ALA A 1157 -19.18 -101.88 -29.14
CA ALA A 1157 -18.15 -102.53 -28.32
C ALA A 1157 -18.71 -103.62 -27.36
N ASN A 1158 -19.88 -103.38 -26.75
CA ASN A 1158 -20.52 -104.39 -25.90
C ASN A 1158 -21.02 -105.61 -26.69
N SER A 1159 -21.51 -105.40 -27.92
CA SER A 1159 -21.93 -106.51 -28.76
C SER A 1159 -20.75 -107.42 -29.15
N TRP A 1160 -19.54 -106.86 -29.37
CA TRP A 1160 -18.32 -107.63 -29.60
C TRP A 1160 -17.97 -108.53 -28.40
N LYS A 1161 -18.07 -108.02 -27.16
CA LYS A 1161 -17.88 -108.82 -25.93
C LYS A 1161 -18.91 -109.93 -25.77
N MET A 1162 -20.19 -109.64 -26.03
CA MET A 1162 -21.27 -110.61 -25.83
C MET A 1162 -21.13 -111.84 -26.73
N VAL A 1163 -20.60 -111.69 -27.94
CA VAL A 1163 -20.32 -112.81 -28.85
C VAL A 1163 -19.27 -113.74 -28.22
N LEU A 1164 -18.15 -113.20 -27.73
CA LEU A 1164 -17.10 -113.96 -27.01
C LEU A 1164 -17.67 -114.72 -25.80
N CYS A 1165 -18.48 -114.05 -24.96
CA CYS A 1165 -19.10 -114.67 -23.78
C CYS A 1165 -20.09 -115.80 -24.14
N HIS A 1166 -20.86 -115.65 -25.23
CA HIS A 1166 -21.82 -116.66 -25.65
C HIS A 1166 -21.13 -117.97 -26.06
N TYR A 1167 -20.00 -117.87 -26.78
CA TYR A 1167 -19.22 -119.04 -27.18
C TYR A 1167 -18.65 -119.80 -25.99
N LEU A 1168 -18.07 -119.08 -25.03
CA LEU A 1168 -17.55 -119.66 -23.79
C LEU A 1168 -18.63 -120.46 -23.05
N ASN A 1169 -19.87 -119.96 -23.02
CA ASN A 1169 -20.98 -120.59 -22.32
C ASN A 1169 -21.45 -121.89 -23.00
N GLU A 1170 -21.54 -121.94 -24.33
CA GLU A 1170 -21.91 -123.17 -25.04
C GLU A 1170 -20.84 -124.28 -24.91
N GLU A 1171 -19.55 -123.92 -24.90
CA GLU A 1171 -18.43 -124.81 -24.57
C GLU A 1171 -18.58 -125.44 -23.17
N TYR A 1172 -18.85 -124.62 -22.15
CA TYR A 1172 -19.05 -125.07 -20.77
C TYR A 1172 -20.29 -125.94 -20.61
N LYS A 1173 -21.39 -125.58 -21.27
CA LYS A 1173 -22.63 -126.35 -21.27
C LYS A 1173 -22.45 -127.75 -21.84
N LYS A 1174 -21.65 -127.89 -22.91
CA LYS A 1174 -21.31 -129.20 -23.48
C LYS A 1174 -20.52 -130.05 -22.49
N LYS A 1175 -19.49 -129.48 -21.86
CA LYS A 1175 -18.70 -130.14 -20.80
C LYS A 1175 -19.56 -130.59 -19.61
N LEU A 1176 -20.51 -129.76 -19.19
CA LEU A 1176 -21.44 -130.08 -18.09
C LEU A 1176 -22.39 -131.25 -18.42
N LEU A 1177 -22.94 -131.28 -19.64
CA LEU A 1177 -23.86 -132.33 -20.09
C LEU A 1177 -23.18 -133.72 -20.12
N ASP A 1178 -21.91 -133.76 -20.54
CA ASP A 1178 -21.13 -135.01 -20.56
C ASP A 1178 -20.91 -135.56 -19.14
N ILE A 1179 -20.65 -134.68 -18.17
CA ILE A 1179 -20.52 -135.05 -16.74
C ILE A 1179 -21.85 -135.57 -16.18
N MET A 1180 -22.96 -134.92 -16.55
CA MET A 1180 -24.29 -135.27 -16.03
C MET A 1180 -24.80 -136.60 -16.61
N SER A 1181 -24.50 -136.88 -17.87
CA SER A 1181 -24.68 -138.18 -18.52
C SER A 1181 -23.94 -139.29 -17.76
N PHE A 1182 -22.65 -139.07 -17.47
CA PHE A 1182 -21.82 -140.00 -16.72
C PHE A 1182 -22.39 -140.31 -15.32
N LEU A 1183 -22.87 -139.31 -14.59
CA LEU A 1183 -23.49 -139.51 -13.27
C LEU A 1183 -24.76 -140.36 -13.32
N ASN A 1184 -25.66 -140.10 -14.27
CA ASN A 1184 -26.94 -140.81 -14.38
C ASN A 1184 -26.77 -142.30 -14.72
N ASP A 1185 -25.85 -142.62 -15.64
CA ASP A 1185 -25.54 -144.01 -16.02
C ASP A 1185 -24.99 -144.84 -14.85
N HIS A 1186 -24.25 -144.21 -13.94
CA HIS A 1186 -23.70 -144.89 -12.78
C HIS A 1186 -24.68 -144.95 -11.60
N ILE A 1187 -25.56 -143.96 -11.43
CA ILE A 1187 -26.66 -143.99 -10.44
C ILE A 1187 -27.66 -145.13 -10.76
N THR A 1188 -27.99 -145.33 -12.05
CA THR A 1188 -28.90 -146.41 -12.47
C THR A 1188 -28.31 -147.80 -12.24
N LYS A 1189 -26.99 -147.97 -12.39
CA LYS A 1189 -26.29 -149.23 -12.05
C LYS A 1189 -26.32 -149.52 -10.54
N LEU A 1190 -26.27 -148.50 -9.70
CA LEU A 1190 -26.27 -148.63 -8.23
C LEU A 1190 -27.66 -148.81 -7.61
N SER A 1191 -28.74 -148.48 -8.34
CA SER A 1191 -30.11 -148.58 -7.83
C SER A 1191 -30.78 -149.94 -8.05
N ARG A 1192 -30.07 -150.91 -8.64
CA ARG A 1192 -30.59 -152.26 -8.88
C ARG A 1192 -30.71 -153.04 -7.55
N PRO A 1193 -31.88 -153.62 -7.22
CA PRO A 1193 -32.08 -154.35 -5.97
C PRO A 1193 -31.24 -155.64 -5.95
N LEU A 1194 -30.62 -155.94 -4.80
CA LEU A 1194 -29.68 -157.06 -4.63
C LEU A 1194 -30.44 -158.34 -4.29
N SER A 1195 -30.56 -159.27 -5.23
CA SER A 1195 -31.11 -160.62 -4.99
C SER A 1195 -30.04 -161.71 -5.07
N ASP A 1196 -28.93 -161.43 -5.76
CA ASP A 1196 -27.92 -162.39 -6.14
C ASP A 1196 -26.53 -161.91 -5.69
N LEU A 1197 -25.58 -162.82 -5.52
CA LEU A 1197 -24.17 -162.47 -5.29
C LEU A 1197 -23.55 -161.68 -6.47
N ASP A 1198 -24.09 -161.84 -7.68
CA ASP A 1198 -23.66 -161.07 -8.87
C ASP A 1198 -24.07 -159.59 -8.79
N ASP A 1199 -25.20 -159.27 -8.17
CA ASP A 1199 -25.66 -157.89 -8.03
C ASP A 1199 -24.74 -157.07 -7.09
N ILE A 1200 -24.20 -157.73 -6.05
CA ILE A 1200 -23.22 -157.10 -5.14
C ILE A 1200 -21.94 -156.77 -5.88
N ARG A 1201 -21.54 -157.62 -6.84
CA ARG A 1201 -20.31 -157.43 -7.62
C ARG A 1201 -20.41 -156.24 -8.58
N LEU A 1202 -21.56 -156.10 -9.26
CA LEU A 1202 -21.85 -154.95 -10.15
C LEU A 1202 -21.91 -153.61 -9.40
N ALA A 1203 -22.49 -153.59 -8.19
CA ALA A 1203 -22.56 -152.38 -7.38
C ALA A 1203 -21.16 -151.92 -6.92
N MET A 1204 -20.27 -152.86 -6.57
CA MET A 1204 -18.90 -152.53 -6.20
C MET A 1204 -18.05 -152.01 -7.38
N GLU A 1205 -18.22 -152.58 -8.57
CA GLU A 1205 -17.49 -152.16 -9.77
C GLU A 1205 -17.90 -150.75 -10.21
N ALA A 1206 -19.19 -150.41 -10.10
CA ALA A 1206 -19.71 -149.07 -10.36
C ALA A 1206 -19.17 -148.01 -9.37
N LEU A 1207 -19.01 -148.36 -8.09
CA LEU A 1207 -18.43 -147.45 -7.08
C LEU A 1207 -16.94 -147.16 -7.33
N SER A 1208 -16.18 -148.15 -7.81
CA SER A 1208 -14.76 -147.95 -8.12
C SER A 1208 -14.55 -146.98 -9.29
N THR A 1209 -15.38 -147.11 -10.35
CA THR A 1209 -15.28 -146.24 -11.53
C THR A 1209 -15.65 -144.78 -11.25
N ILE A 1210 -16.58 -144.53 -10.31
CA ILE A 1210 -16.92 -143.17 -9.88
C ILE A 1210 -15.75 -142.52 -9.11
N GLN A 1211 -15.02 -143.29 -8.30
CA GLN A 1211 -13.88 -142.75 -7.55
C GLN A 1211 -12.70 -142.34 -8.45
N GLU A 1212 -12.40 -143.12 -9.48
CA GLU A 1212 -11.29 -142.79 -10.40
C GLU A 1212 -11.55 -141.50 -11.20
N LYS A 1213 -12.78 -141.28 -11.67
CA LYS A 1213 -13.10 -140.10 -12.51
C LYS A 1213 -13.40 -138.81 -11.74
N ARG A 1214 -13.34 -138.81 -10.41
CA ARG A 1214 -13.69 -137.63 -9.60
C ARG A 1214 -12.77 -136.43 -9.83
N ILE A 1215 -11.47 -136.67 -10.00
CA ILE A 1215 -10.46 -135.59 -10.08
C ILE A 1215 -10.56 -134.83 -11.42
N ASP A 1216 -10.79 -135.55 -12.52
CA ASP A 1216 -10.95 -134.92 -13.85
C ASP A 1216 -12.24 -134.09 -13.95
N ILE A 1217 -13.30 -134.52 -13.26
CA ILE A 1217 -14.57 -133.77 -13.19
C ILE A 1217 -14.39 -132.47 -12.40
N ASP A 1218 -13.64 -132.47 -11.30
CA ASP A 1218 -13.38 -131.23 -10.52
C ASP A 1218 -12.44 -130.26 -11.26
N MET A 1219 -11.44 -130.75 -12.01
CA MET A 1219 -10.50 -129.88 -12.76
C MET A 1219 -11.12 -129.23 -14.00
N SER A 1220 -12.07 -129.90 -14.66
CA SER A 1220 -12.78 -129.35 -15.83
C SER A 1220 -13.84 -128.30 -15.47
N MET A 1221 -14.16 -128.18 -14.17
CA MET A 1221 -15.17 -127.27 -13.63
C MET A 1221 -14.51 -126.22 -12.70
N GLY A 1222 -13.47 -125.54 -13.18
CA GLY A 1222 -12.95 -124.35 -12.50
C GLY A 1222 -13.93 -123.17 -12.61
N PRO A 1223 -14.15 -122.36 -11.56
CA PRO A 1223 -14.99 -121.18 -11.66
C PRO A 1223 -14.34 -120.15 -12.59
N ILE A 1224 -15.10 -119.72 -13.60
CA ILE A 1224 -14.79 -118.51 -14.36
C ILE A 1224 -15.63 -117.38 -13.74
N GLU A 1225 -14.97 -116.45 -13.05
CA GLU A 1225 -15.59 -115.16 -12.68
C GLU A 1225 -15.50 -114.15 -13.81
#